data_AF-A0ABD7QNY7-F1
#
_entry.id   AF-A0ABD7QNY7-F1
#
_cell.length_a   1.000
_cell.length_b   1.000
_cell.length_c   1.000
_cell.angle_alpha   90.00
_cell.angle_beta   90.00
_cell.angle_gamma   90.00
#
_symmetry.space_group_name_H-M   'P 1'
#
loop_
_entity.id
_entity.type
_entity.pdbx_description
1 polymer ?
#
loop_
_entity_poly.entity_id
_entity_poly.type
_entity_poly.pdbx_seq_one_letter_code
_entity_poly.pdbx_strand_id
1 'polypeptide(L)'
;MAELPTPTQKTVPSDDIRDHVYAGGMLDKVVTSTDLTYTDRLGGVHYTVDGIKAEGDAVVEETRQNLIPLSRQYMTLPDAQADIANIPEGSSTYYRSPDDSALAIEVMNVAGTLQATGRVMISKEYVDALKKLINVSSDNNLTFFNDVDDATVTVQDDFGDMHLAGMPGSVRDRLKTLQANKAPAILRLTDAEKAAYASVDEYGDFYLPGMTESIQRMLRKNKTDVDRLRKRGMILDARDCGLNVKTGEDSQRALQRGYDWLSGNGGGKLYTPPGYFKLAKPVNPRSGVALLGAGVGVTNFLPFGYLAAFTYQGAETYIENIQFTDFTIDGENQQLHPVNGYIPDIKGIYLQYYRNTIFDRIKIQNTGATGLGVDMPDNVSIMRVVTENCGRLGQVGSLGASGIGLGTGYLASEPIYIGQTVNKGNKNYGIFFEPQRGVGVARDTIAIGNVCEYNHAGMADCGIDGLIAIGNNLRFNEYGFKGSPGTNGAGNPGNRGILKDNHINGNTKHGIYLYTDKGLAIEGEYNYSGNRIADNELDGIHVEYAHTSAKLLNSKFAANDIYRNGRHGLNFVSGNLVNVDIMDNRLWNNGRTDAGDAIAGAADMVKCGITGNKIRDTQDTATQRYPVNLSGALTDTDISFNHCVGNAQNTLNLTGTQTRVTTINNPGIA
;
A
#
# COMPACT_ATOMS: atom_id res chain seq x y z
N MET A 1 33.19 31.45 69.51
CA MET A 1 32.19 31.21 68.45
C MET A 1 31.55 29.86 68.72
N ALA A 2 30.22 29.77 68.66
CA ALA A 2 29.57 28.45 68.65
C ALA A 2 30.06 27.72 67.39
N GLU A 3 30.54 26.49 67.55
CA GLU A 3 31.01 25.70 66.41
C GLU A 3 29.78 25.28 65.60
N LEU A 4 29.61 25.87 64.40
CA LEU A 4 28.52 25.49 63.51
C LEU A 4 28.70 24.00 63.13
N PRO A 5 27.61 23.22 63.02
CA PRO A 5 27.71 21.83 62.62
C PRO A 5 28.33 21.74 61.23
N THR A 6 29.14 20.71 60.99
CA THR A 6 29.66 20.43 59.64
C THR A 6 28.48 20.18 58.69
N PRO A 7 28.27 21.04 57.68
CA PRO A 7 27.17 20.86 56.74
C PRO A 7 27.41 19.66 55.85
N THR A 8 26.33 19.11 55.29
CA THR A 8 26.39 18.06 54.29
C THR A 8 26.44 18.65 52.89
N GLN A 9 26.85 17.83 51.92
CA GLN A 9 26.79 18.16 50.49
C GLN A 9 25.46 17.75 49.83
N LYS A 10 24.38 17.60 50.60
CA LYS A 10 23.05 17.38 50.03
C LYS A 10 22.64 18.58 49.17
N THR A 11 21.94 18.32 48.08
CA THR A 11 21.44 19.36 47.17
C THR A 11 20.53 20.35 47.92
N VAL A 12 20.43 21.60 47.47
CA VAL A 12 19.51 22.59 48.04
C VAL A 12 18.12 22.37 47.42
N PRO A 13 17.02 22.25 48.20
CA PRO A 13 16.95 22.31 49.66
C PRO A 13 17.41 20.99 50.31
N SER A 14 18.18 21.10 51.38
CA SER A 14 18.53 19.93 52.20
C SER A 14 17.45 19.72 53.25
N ASP A 15 17.15 18.47 53.56
CA ASP A 15 16.32 18.04 54.69
C ASP A 15 17.17 17.76 55.96
N ASP A 16 18.50 17.89 55.86
CA ASP A 16 19.41 17.65 56.97
C ASP A 16 19.48 18.89 57.88
N ILE A 17 19.17 18.67 59.16
CA ILE A 17 19.18 19.72 60.17
C ILE A 17 20.52 20.45 60.26
N ARG A 18 21.65 19.78 59.96
CA ARG A 18 22.99 20.41 59.98
C ARG A 18 23.12 21.49 58.92
N ASP A 19 22.53 21.30 57.74
CA ASP A 19 22.58 22.28 56.65
C ASP A 19 21.74 23.51 56.96
N HIS A 20 20.58 23.31 57.60
CA HIS A 20 19.73 24.41 58.05
C HIS A 20 20.39 25.24 59.14
N VAL A 21 21.04 24.59 60.11
CA VAL A 21 21.76 25.31 61.18
C VAL A 21 22.99 26.03 60.63
N TYR A 22 23.76 25.41 59.73
CA TYR A 22 24.90 26.07 59.09
C TYR A 22 24.45 27.27 58.23
N ALA A 23 23.41 27.11 57.40
CA ALA A 23 22.89 28.20 56.58
C ALA A 23 22.35 29.35 57.43
N GLY A 24 21.68 29.06 58.54
CA GLY A 24 21.25 30.08 59.51
C GLY A 24 22.43 30.87 60.10
N GLY A 25 23.53 30.18 60.43
CA GLY A 25 24.75 30.84 60.89
C GLY A 25 25.44 31.70 59.83
N MET A 26 25.45 31.25 58.57
CA MET A 26 26.03 32.04 57.48
C MET A 26 25.16 33.26 57.13
N LEU A 27 23.85 33.19 57.32
CA LEU A 27 22.94 34.32 57.12
C LEU A 27 23.21 35.45 58.12
N ASP A 28 23.56 35.12 59.36
CA ASP A 28 24.07 36.11 60.33
C ASP A 28 25.33 36.79 59.77
N LYS A 29 26.28 36.02 59.22
CA LYS A 29 27.49 36.57 58.57
C LYS A 29 27.15 37.51 57.40
N VAL A 30 26.17 37.18 56.55
CA VAL A 30 25.76 38.05 55.42
C VAL A 30 25.33 39.44 55.88
N VAL A 31 24.59 39.47 56.99
CA VAL A 31 23.90 40.68 57.47
C VAL A 31 24.79 41.49 58.42
N THR A 32 25.60 40.83 59.25
CA THR A 32 26.32 41.48 60.36
C THR A 32 27.85 41.56 60.16
N SER A 33 28.42 40.83 59.19
CA SER A 33 29.85 40.87 58.92
C SER A 33 30.27 42.11 58.15
N THR A 34 31.44 42.65 58.50
CA THR A 34 32.16 43.67 57.72
C THR A 34 32.98 43.07 56.58
N ASP A 35 33.17 41.74 56.54
CA ASP A 35 33.75 41.08 55.37
C ASP A 35 32.86 41.37 54.16
N LEU A 36 33.42 41.76 53.02
CA LEU A 36 32.62 42.07 51.82
C LEU A 36 31.97 40.83 51.21
N THR A 37 32.47 39.64 51.52
CA THR A 37 31.96 38.37 50.98
C THR A 37 31.92 37.24 52.01
N TYR A 38 31.14 36.20 51.73
CA TYR A 38 31.12 34.94 52.46
C TYR A 38 30.99 33.74 51.52
N THR A 39 31.40 32.56 51.98
CA THR A 39 31.30 31.31 51.22
C THR A 39 30.15 30.44 51.76
N ASP A 40 29.27 29.93 50.89
CA ASP A 40 28.18 29.06 51.28
C ASP A 40 28.62 27.60 51.52
N ARG A 41 27.69 26.74 51.95
CA ARG A 41 27.98 25.32 52.28
C ARG A 41 28.43 24.46 51.08
N LEU A 42 28.12 24.90 49.86
CA LEU A 42 28.52 24.24 48.61
C LEU A 42 29.81 24.85 48.03
N GLY A 43 30.38 25.86 48.68
CA GLY A 43 31.62 26.53 48.27
C GLY A 43 31.44 27.79 47.42
N GLY A 44 30.22 28.29 47.21
CA GLY A 44 29.95 29.51 46.43
C GLY A 44 30.23 30.80 47.20
N VAL A 45 30.92 31.78 46.60
CA VAL A 45 31.23 33.08 47.23
C VAL A 45 30.17 34.12 46.85
N HIS A 46 29.63 34.83 47.84
CA HIS A 46 28.58 35.85 47.68
C HIS A 46 28.93 37.13 48.45
N TYR A 47 28.38 38.28 48.04
CA TYR A 47 28.55 39.54 48.77
C TYR A 47 27.74 39.58 50.06
N THR A 48 28.31 40.20 51.09
CA THR A 48 27.57 40.65 52.27
C THR A 48 26.90 42.00 51.99
N VAL A 49 26.09 42.48 52.93
CA VAL A 49 25.45 43.80 52.82
C VAL A 49 26.46 44.94 52.67
N ASP A 50 27.59 44.89 53.36
CA ASP A 50 28.64 45.92 53.26
C ASP A 50 29.42 45.82 51.94
N GLY A 51 29.57 44.61 51.38
CA GLY A 51 30.07 44.41 50.01
C GLY A 51 29.25 45.17 48.96
N ILE A 52 27.93 45.12 49.08
CA ILE A 52 27.02 45.80 48.14
C ILE A 52 27.09 47.33 48.27
N LYS A 53 27.23 47.87 49.49
CA LYS A 53 27.35 49.33 49.69
C LYS A 53 28.62 49.89 49.08
N ALA A 54 29.75 49.20 49.24
CA ALA A 54 31.04 49.65 48.73
C ALA A 54 31.05 49.83 47.20
N GLU A 55 30.40 48.93 46.46
CA GLU A 55 30.21 49.07 45.01
C GLU A 55 29.30 50.25 44.65
N GLY A 56 28.28 50.53 45.45
CA GLY A 56 27.38 51.68 45.24
C GLY A 56 28.08 53.03 45.34
N ASP A 57 28.97 53.21 46.33
CA ASP A 57 29.68 54.47 46.53
C ASP A 57 30.66 54.80 45.38
N ALA A 58 31.25 53.78 44.75
CA ALA A 58 32.18 53.96 43.62
C ALA A 58 31.49 54.59 42.39
N VAL A 59 30.25 54.19 42.11
CA VAL A 59 29.46 54.69 40.95
C VAL A 59 29.08 56.16 41.10
N VAL A 60 28.81 56.61 42.33
CA VAL A 60 28.42 58.00 42.60
C VAL A 60 29.56 58.97 42.29
N GLU A 61 30.80 58.61 42.66
CA GLU A 61 31.96 59.48 42.45
C GLU A 61 32.34 59.62 40.97
N GLU A 62 32.16 58.56 40.18
CA GLU A 62 32.30 58.62 38.71
C GLU A 62 31.33 59.63 38.09
N THR A 63 30.08 59.66 38.57
CA THR A 63 29.06 60.59 38.07
C THR A 63 29.44 62.05 38.34
N ARG A 64 30.05 62.35 39.49
CA ARG A 64 30.48 63.72 39.84
C ARG A 64 31.55 64.28 38.88
N GLN A 65 32.49 63.45 38.42
CA GLN A 65 33.56 63.87 37.51
C GLN A 65 33.04 64.25 36.11
N ASN A 66 31.90 63.70 35.69
CA ASN A 66 31.33 63.92 34.35
C ASN A 66 30.55 65.24 34.18
N LEU A 67 30.30 66.03 35.24
CA LEU A 67 29.50 67.28 35.16
C LEU A 67 30.32 68.59 35.02
N ILE A 68 31.65 68.54 35.10
CA ILE A 68 32.55 69.68 34.82
C ILE A 68 32.37 70.33 33.40
N PRO A 69 31.93 69.63 32.33
CA PRO A 69 31.83 70.21 30.98
C PRO A 69 30.77 71.32 30.75
N LEU A 70 30.05 71.78 31.77
CA LEU A 70 28.88 72.68 31.63
C LEU A 70 29.18 74.18 31.45
N SER A 71 30.41 74.59 31.05
CA SER A 71 30.89 75.94 30.63
C SER A 71 30.20 77.20 31.20
N ARG A 72 31.00 78.12 31.77
CA ARG A 72 30.58 79.43 32.32
C ARG A 72 29.78 80.27 31.30
N GLN A 73 28.66 80.88 31.70
CA GLN A 73 27.82 81.70 30.81
C GLN A 73 28.34 83.14 30.68
N TYR A 74 28.48 83.64 29.45
CA TYR A 74 28.90 85.02 29.15
C TYR A 74 27.73 85.91 28.70
N MET A 75 27.69 87.16 29.17
CA MET A 75 26.61 88.09 28.81
C MET A 75 26.87 88.83 27.50
N THR A 76 28.14 89.04 27.16
CA THR A 76 28.54 89.75 25.94
C THR A 76 29.70 89.03 25.25
N LEU A 77 29.84 89.24 23.94
CA LEU A 77 30.98 88.71 23.19
C LEU A 77 32.34 89.21 23.73
N PRO A 78 32.50 90.50 24.11
CA PRO A 78 33.72 90.97 24.76
C PRO A 78 34.06 90.24 26.06
N ASP A 79 33.07 89.91 26.91
CA ASP A 79 33.33 89.16 28.15
C ASP A 79 33.83 87.76 27.85
N ALA A 80 33.22 87.08 26.87
CA ALA A 80 33.70 85.79 26.39
C ALA A 80 35.11 85.89 25.81
N GLN A 81 35.40 86.99 25.08
CA GLN A 81 36.71 87.22 24.47
C GLN A 81 37.81 87.56 25.50
N ALA A 82 37.45 88.19 26.62
CA ALA A 82 38.36 88.44 27.73
C ALA A 82 38.76 87.15 28.46
N ASP A 83 37.87 86.15 28.48
CA ASP A 83 38.11 84.84 29.10
C ASP A 83 38.70 83.80 28.14
N ILE A 84 39.34 84.25 27.04
CA ILE A 84 39.86 83.38 25.99
C ILE A 84 40.85 82.34 26.50
N ALA A 85 41.54 82.61 27.61
CA ALA A 85 42.46 81.66 28.24
C ALA A 85 41.76 80.39 28.74
N ASN A 86 40.46 80.46 29.09
CA ASN A 86 39.66 79.33 29.55
C ASN A 86 38.82 78.68 28.44
N ILE A 87 38.90 79.18 27.21
CA ILE A 87 38.22 78.63 26.03
C ILE A 87 39.31 78.10 25.10
N PRO A 88 39.62 76.80 25.12
CA PRO A 88 40.69 76.25 24.28
C PRO A 88 40.46 76.55 22.80
N GLU A 89 41.55 76.70 22.04
CA GLU A 89 41.47 76.88 20.60
C GLU A 89 40.68 75.73 19.94
N GLY A 90 39.76 76.07 19.06
CA GLY A 90 38.82 75.13 18.42
C GLY A 90 37.56 74.80 19.23
N SER A 91 37.46 75.24 20.48
CA SER A 91 36.25 75.04 21.30
C SER A 91 35.22 76.15 21.08
N SER A 92 33.92 75.80 21.13
CA SER A 92 32.84 76.77 21.12
C SER A 92 32.39 77.17 22.53
N THR A 93 31.91 78.39 22.64
CA THR A 93 31.20 78.93 23.80
C THR A 93 30.00 79.75 23.34
N TYR A 94 29.19 80.19 24.28
CA TYR A 94 27.96 80.95 24.02
C TYR A 94 27.97 82.26 24.79
N TYR A 95 27.47 83.32 24.15
CA TYR A 95 27.11 84.56 24.82
C TYR A 95 25.65 84.91 24.55
N ARG A 96 25.03 85.72 25.41
CA ARG A 96 23.61 86.09 25.28
C ARG A 96 23.33 86.93 24.02
N SER A 97 22.21 86.67 23.34
CA SER A 97 21.86 87.46 22.13
C SER A 97 21.62 88.92 22.50
N PRO A 98 22.18 89.89 21.76
CA PRO A 98 22.02 91.31 22.06
C PRO A 98 20.64 91.88 21.67
N ASP A 99 19.88 91.19 20.82
CA ASP A 99 18.61 91.66 20.23
C ASP A 99 17.39 90.78 20.58
N ASP A 100 17.55 89.83 21.50
CA ASP A 100 16.54 88.84 21.91
C ASP A 100 15.93 87.98 20.78
N SER A 101 16.49 88.02 19.56
CA SER A 101 16.08 87.16 18.44
C SER A 101 16.36 85.67 18.71
N ALA A 102 17.29 85.42 19.64
CA ALA A 102 17.66 84.12 20.17
C ALA A 102 17.98 84.25 21.66
N LEU A 103 17.97 83.14 22.40
CA LEU A 103 18.40 83.08 23.79
C LEU A 103 19.92 83.24 23.94
N ALA A 104 20.71 82.68 23.02
CA ALA A 104 22.17 82.77 23.01
C ALA A 104 22.76 82.53 21.62
N ILE A 105 23.94 83.11 21.36
CA ILE A 105 24.70 83.01 20.11
C ILE A 105 25.98 82.20 20.35
N GLU A 106 26.25 81.21 19.50
CA GLU A 106 27.47 80.40 19.55
C GLU A 106 28.65 81.10 18.86
N VAL A 107 29.81 81.09 19.53
CA VAL A 107 31.10 81.53 19.01
C VAL A 107 32.19 80.48 19.26
N MET A 108 33.24 80.47 18.46
CA MET A 108 34.35 79.54 18.57
C MET A 108 35.67 80.28 18.70
N ASN A 109 36.57 79.81 19.57
CA ASN A 109 37.93 80.34 19.63
C ASN A 109 38.73 79.87 18.41
N VAL A 110 39.06 80.80 17.52
CA VAL A 110 39.92 80.59 16.35
C VAL A 110 41.18 81.43 16.53
N ALA A 111 42.32 80.77 16.81
CA ALA A 111 43.62 81.41 17.02
C ALA A 111 43.61 82.58 18.03
N GLY A 112 42.88 82.43 19.13
CA GLY A 112 42.79 83.44 20.20
C GLY A 112 41.70 84.50 19.99
N THR A 113 40.89 84.39 18.94
CA THR A 113 39.78 85.31 18.65
C THR A 113 38.47 84.54 18.47
N LEU A 114 37.41 84.95 19.17
CA LEU A 114 36.08 84.37 19.07
C LEU A 114 35.40 84.78 17.75
N GLN A 115 34.96 83.79 16.99
CA GLN A 115 34.25 83.96 15.71
C GLN A 115 32.87 83.32 15.76
N ALA A 116 31.86 83.95 15.16
CA ALA A 116 30.50 83.42 15.11
C ALA A 116 30.41 82.16 14.25
N THR A 117 29.69 81.13 14.74
CA THR A 117 29.49 79.87 13.98
C THR A 117 28.23 79.91 13.10
N GLY A 118 27.34 80.88 13.34
CA GLY A 118 26.02 80.97 12.72
C GLY A 118 24.91 80.16 13.42
N ARG A 119 25.22 79.45 14.51
CA ARG A 119 24.22 78.71 15.30
C ARG A 119 23.74 79.54 16.49
N VAL A 120 22.44 79.42 16.81
CA VAL A 120 21.79 80.13 17.92
C VAL A 120 20.82 79.22 18.66
N MET A 121 20.47 79.59 19.90
CA MET A 121 19.41 78.93 20.68
C MET A 121 18.09 79.71 20.53
N ILE A 122 17.03 79.10 19.97
CA ILE A 122 15.76 79.77 19.61
C ILE A 122 14.86 80.14 20.82
N SER A 123 14.01 81.18 20.69
CA SER A 123 13.13 81.71 21.76
C SER A 123 11.66 81.20 21.70
N LYS A 124 10.91 81.36 22.80
CA LYS A 124 9.47 80.99 22.89
C LYS A 124 8.58 81.73 21.89
N GLU A 125 8.92 82.97 21.55
CA GLU A 125 8.13 83.79 20.64
C GLU A 125 8.02 83.16 19.24
N TYR A 126 9.11 82.54 18.78
CA TYR A 126 9.14 81.78 17.53
C TYR A 126 8.17 80.57 17.55
N VAL A 127 7.97 79.95 18.72
CA VAL A 127 7.05 78.81 18.89
C VAL A 127 5.59 79.26 18.91
N ASP A 128 5.29 80.42 19.48
CA ASP A 128 3.92 80.94 19.54
C ASP A 128 3.41 81.40 18.17
N ALA A 129 4.29 81.88 17.29
CA ALA A 129 3.96 82.19 15.89
C ALA A 129 3.49 80.95 15.10
N LEU A 130 4.06 79.77 15.39
CA LEU A 130 3.70 78.50 14.74
C LEU A 130 2.28 78.02 15.13
N LYS A 131 1.82 78.32 16.35
CA LYS A 131 0.50 77.90 16.85
C LYS A 131 -0.67 78.61 16.17
N LYS A 132 -0.47 79.81 15.61
CA LYS A 132 -1.51 80.58 14.93
C LYS A 132 -1.92 80.03 13.55
N LEU A 133 -1.17 79.07 12.99
CA LEU A 133 -1.47 78.47 11.68
C LEU A 133 -2.44 77.27 11.73
N ILE A 134 -2.91 76.87 12.91
CA ILE A 134 -3.77 75.69 13.10
C ILE A 134 -5.14 76.16 13.65
N ASN A 135 -6.18 76.17 12.81
CA ASN A 135 -7.55 76.48 13.21
C ASN A 135 -8.22 75.27 13.86
N VAL A 136 -8.45 75.32 15.18
CA VAL A 136 -9.29 74.36 15.92
C VAL A 136 -10.59 75.09 16.31
N SER A 137 -11.76 74.49 16.04
CA SER A 137 -13.05 75.05 16.49
C SER A 137 -13.19 74.90 18.01
N SER A 138 -13.95 75.79 18.64
CA SER A 138 -14.00 75.97 20.10
C SER A 138 -14.58 74.80 20.90
N ASP A 139 -15.13 73.79 20.24
CA ASP A 139 -15.92 72.74 20.90
C ASP A 139 -15.26 71.35 20.79
N ASN A 140 -14.04 71.29 20.25
CA ASN A 140 -13.10 70.17 20.32
C ASN A 140 -13.56 68.79 19.82
N ASN A 141 -14.69 68.67 19.10
CA ASN A 141 -15.29 67.37 18.79
C ASN A 141 -15.43 66.93 17.31
N LEU A 142 -15.17 67.78 16.32
CA LEU A 142 -15.21 67.40 14.89
C LEU A 142 -14.33 68.35 14.07
N THR A 143 -13.50 67.79 13.16
CA THR A 143 -12.74 68.59 12.19
C THR A 143 -13.41 68.49 10.82
N PHE A 144 -13.85 69.64 10.28
CA PHE A 144 -14.51 69.74 8.98
C PHE A 144 -13.51 70.19 7.91
N PHE A 145 -13.46 69.47 6.79
CA PHE A 145 -12.75 69.91 5.59
C PHE A 145 -13.81 70.27 4.53
N ASN A 146 -13.95 71.58 4.30
CA ASN A 146 -14.84 72.13 3.29
C ASN A 146 -14.09 72.37 1.97
N ASP A 147 -14.81 72.31 0.85
CA ASP A 147 -14.31 72.77 -0.44
C ASP A 147 -14.41 74.31 -0.55
N VAL A 148 -13.93 74.88 -1.66
CA VAL A 148 -13.93 76.32 -1.98
C VAL A 148 -15.30 76.98 -1.98
N ASP A 149 -16.37 76.19 -2.11
CA ASP A 149 -17.78 76.61 -2.04
C ASP A 149 -18.42 76.36 -0.66
N ASP A 150 -17.61 76.09 0.37
CA ASP A 150 -18.02 75.87 1.76
C ASP A 150 -18.90 74.61 2.01
N ALA A 151 -18.94 73.69 1.03
CA ALA A 151 -19.56 72.39 1.17
C ALA A 151 -18.63 71.38 1.87
N THR A 152 -19.14 70.66 2.87
CA THR A 152 -18.35 69.67 3.64
C THR A 152 -18.03 68.43 2.80
N VAL A 153 -16.73 68.13 2.63
CA VAL A 153 -16.23 67.00 1.83
C VAL A 153 -15.86 65.82 2.73
N THR A 154 -15.12 66.07 3.80
CA THR A 154 -14.74 65.06 4.80
C THR A 154 -14.93 65.59 6.22
N VAL A 155 -15.36 64.71 7.11
CA VAL A 155 -15.48 64.96 8.55
C VAL A 155 -14.58 63.97 9.27
N GLN A 156 -13.70 64.46 10.14
CA GLN A 156 -12.93 63.60 11.04
C GLN A 156 -13.54 63.67 12.44
N ASP A 157 -13.84 62.51 13.01
CA ASP A 157 -14.40 62.39 14.35
C ASP A 157 -13.35 62.34 15.46
N ASP A 158 -13.81 62.36 16.71
CA ASP A 158 -13.01 62.36 17.94
C ASP A 158 -12.11 61.14 18.14
N PHE A 159 -12.42 60.05 17.45
CA PHE A 159 -11.64 58.82 17.49
C PHE A 159 -10.61 58.77 16.35
N GLY A 160 -10.53 59.85 15.55
CA GLY A 160 -9.64 60.00 14.40
C GLY A 160 -10.16 59.31 13.15
N ASP A 161 -11.41 58.82 13.15
CA ASP A 161 -11.99 58.13 12.00
C ASP A 161 -12.53 59.15 10.98
N MET A 162 -12.29 58.88 9.69
CA MET A 162 -12.66 59.77 8.58
C MET A 162 -14.00 59.34 7.98
N HIS A 163 -14.91 60.29 7.81
CA HIS A 163 -16.23 60.14 7.19
C HIS A 163 -16.30 60.96 5.89
N LEU A 164 -16.87 60.37 4.84
CA LEU A 164 -17.05 61.00 3.53
C LEU A 164 -18.51 61.40 3.33
N ALA A 165 -18.77 62.59 2.82
CA ALA A 165 -20.13 63.06 2.57
C ALA A 165 -20.90 62.11 1.63
N GLY A 166 -22.12 61.72 2.02
CA GLY A 166 -22.99 60.82 1.25
C GLY A 166 -22.74 59.32 1.46
N MET A 167 -21.78 58.92 2.30
CA MET A 167 -21.54 57.52 2.64
C MET A 167 -21.97 57.19 4.08
N PRO A 168 -22.73 56.10 4.32
CA PRO A 168 -23.00 55.65 5.68
C PRO A 168 -21.78 54.94 6.29
N GLY A 169 -21.35 55.39 7.47
CA GLY A 169 -20.27 54.82 8.30
C GLY A 169 -18.86 55.36 8.00
N SER A 170 -17.90 55.08 8.89
CA SER A 170 -16.51 55.53 8.75
C SER A 170 -15.76 54.79 7.63
N VAL A 171 -14.75 55.44 7.06
CA VAL A 171 -13.84 54.82 6.08
C VAL A 171 -13.09 53.64 6.70
N ARG A 172 -12.77 53.70 7.99
CA ARG A 172 -12.06 52.63 8.73
C ARG A 172 -12.88 51.36 8.86
N ASP A 173 -14.18 51.47 9.12
CA ASP A 173 -15.08 50.31 9.20
C ASP A 173 -15.19 49.60 7.85
N ARG A 174 -15.21 50.38 6.75
CA ARG A 174 -15.17 49.82 5.40
C ARG A 174 -13.82 49.18 5.07
N LEU A 175 -12.72 49.74 5.56
CA LEU A 175 -11.39 49.15 5.39
C LEU A 175 -11.23 47.84 6.18
N LYS A 176 -11.86 47.72 7.37
CA LYS A 176 -11.88 46.48 8.15
C LYS A 176 -12.59 45.34 7.41
N THR A 177 -13.70 45.61 6.70
CA THR A 177 -14.35 44.60 5.85
C THR A 177 -13.47 44.14 4.68
N LEU A 178 -12.62 45.01 4.13
CA LEU A 178 -11.64 44.64 3.10
C LEU A 178 -10.45 43.84 3.67
N GLN A 179 -10.05 44.11 4.92
CA GLN A 179 -8.96 43.38 5.59
C GLN A 179 -9.35 42.02 6.18
N ALA A 180 -10.65 41.78 6.41
CA ALA A 180 -11.16 40.50 6.94
C ALA A 180 -11.11 39.33 5.93
N ASN A 181 -10.85 39.61 4.64
CA ASN A 181 -10.82 38.60 3.58
C ASN A 181 -9.35 38.26 3.18
N LYS A 182 -8.55 37.85 4.16
CA LYS A 182 -7.14 37.41 3.98
C LYS A 182 -6.95 35.89 4.08
N ALA A 183 -8.00 35.11 3.85
CA ALA A 183 -7.80 33.71 3.45
C ALA A 183 -7.61 33.69 1.92
N PRO A 184 -6.63 32.95 1.37
CA PRO A 184 -6.53 32.79 -0.08
C PRO A 184 -7.89 32.28 -0.58
N ALA A 185 -8.49 32.98 -1.53
CA ALA A 185 -9.88 32.76 -1.89
C ALA A 185 -10.06 31.34 -2.48
N ILE A 186 -10.51 30.40 -1.65
CA ILE A 186 -10.89 29.06 -2.08
C ILE A 186 -12.30 29.16 -2.67
N LEU A 187 -12.39 29.24 -3.99
CA LEU A 187 -13.64 29.18 -4.74
C LEU A 187 -14.22 27.77 -4.62
N ARG A 188 -15.29 27.61 -3.82
CA ARG A 188 -15.99 26.33 -3.68
C ARG A 188 -16.99 26.17 -4.83
N LEU A 189 -16.88 25.07 -5.55
CA LEU A 189 -17.89 24.65 -6.50
C LEU A 189 -18.93 23.84 -5.74
N THR A 190 -20.15 24.36 -5.67
CA THR A 190 -21.25 23.75 -4.92
C THR A 190 -22.37 23.31 -5.83
N ASP A 191 -23.05 22.23 -5.48
CA ASP A 191 -24.28 21.81 -6.16
C ASP A 191 -25.48 22.72 -5.80
N ALA A 192 -26.67 22.37 -6.31
CA ALA A 192 -27.91 23.11 -6.06
C ALA A 192 -28.31 23.13 -4.57
N GLU A 193 -27.80 22.18 -3.77
CA GLU A 193 -28.03 22.06 -2.33
C GLU A 193 -26.92 22.73 -1.49
N LYS A 194 -25.98 23.43 -2.15
CA LYS A 194 -24.80 24.08 -1.57
C LYS A 194 -23.75 23.11 -1.00
N ALA A 195 -23.79 21.81 -1.33
CA ALA A 195 -22.74 20.89 -0.97
C ALA A 195 -21.52 21.10 -1.89
N ALA A 196 -20.34 21.30 -1.29
CA ALA A 196 -19.11 21.52 -2.05
C ALA A 196 -18.58 20.21 -2.64
N TYR A 197 -18.52 20.11 -3.97
CA TYR A 197 -17.99 18.94 -4.68
C TYR A 197 -16.59 19.15 -5.26
N ALA A 198 -16.07 20.37 -5.23
CA ALA A 198 -14.68 20.71 -5.55
C ALA A 198 -14.33 22.11 -5.04
N SER A 199 -13.05 22.44 -5.02
CA SER A 199 -12.62 23.82 -4.77
C SER A 199 -11.43 24.21 -5.61
N VAL A 200 -11.29 25.51 -5.87
CA VAL A 200 -10.17 26.11 -6.61
C VAL A 200 -9.50 27.15 -5.72
N ASP A 201 -8.18 27.10 -5.58
CA ASP A 201 -7.44 28.12 -4.84
C ASP A 201 -7.12 29.36 -5.70
N GLU A 202 -6.49 30.37 -5.09
CA GLU A 202 -6.15 31.64 -5.75
C GLU A 202 -5.15 31.50 -6.92
N TYR A 203 -4.46 30.37 -7.02
CA TYR A 203 -3.54 30.06 -8.10
C TYR A 203 -4.22 29.28 -9.24
N GLY A 204 -5.53 29.01 -9.12
CA GLY A 204 -6.28 28.20 -10.07
C GLY A 204 -6.07 26.68 -9.89
N ASP A 205 -5.46 26.26 -8.77
CA ASP A 205 -5.24 24.86 -8.46
C ASP A 205 -6.55 24.22 -7.95
N PHE A 206 -6.87 23.03 -8.44
CA PHE A 206 -8.15 22.36 -8.25
C PHE A 206 -8.02 21.23 -7.21
N TYR A 207 -9.01 21.14 -6.32
CA TYR A 207 -9.06 20.20 -5.20
C TYR A 207 -10.37 19.42 -5.24
N LEU A 208 -10.28 18.10 -5.11
CA LEU A 208 -11.44 17.23 -4.89
C LEU A 208 -11.70 17.00 -3.39
N PRO A 209 -12.94 16.66 -3.00
CA PRO A 209 -13.27 16.35 -1.61
C PRO A 209 -12.38 15.25 -1.04
N GLY A 210 -11.81 15.48 0.15
CA GLY A 210 -10.97 14.51 0.85
C GLY A 210 -9.51 14.44 0.38
N MET A 211 -9.10 15.20 -0.65
CA MET A 211 -7.70 15.30 -1.05
C MET A 211 -6.93 16.29 -0.17
N THR A 212 -5.69 15.95 0.18
CA THR A 212 -4.79 16.80 0.99
C THR A 212 -3.99 17.81 0.17
N GLU A 213 -3.95 17.66 -1.16
CA GLU A 213 -3.22 18.53 -2.10
C GLU A 213 -4.04 18.75 -3.39
N SER A 214 -3.71 19.80 -4.15
CA SER A 214 -4.33 20.04 -5.46
C SER A 214 -3.94 18.96 -6.47
N ILE A 215 -4.84 18.67 -7.41
CA ILE A 215 -4.56 17.74 -8.53
C ILE A 215 -3.30 18.19 -9.27
N GLN A 216 -3.14 19.49 -9.51
CA GLN A 216 -2.00 20.08 -10.19
C GLN A 216 -0.69 19.80 -9.44
N ARG A 217 -0.67 19.95 -8.11
CA ARG A 217 0.52 19.66 -7.28
C ARG A 217 0.83 18.17 -7.27
N MET A 218 -0.17 17.30 -7.17
CA MET A 218 0.00 15.86 -7.29
C MET A 218 0.59 15.47 -8.66
N LEU A 219 0.07 16.04 -9.75
CA LEU A 219 0.60 15.83 -11.10
C LEU A 219 2.04 16.33 -11.25
N ARG A 220 2.38 17.49 -10.66
CA ARG A 220 3.77 18.01 -10.65
C ARG A 220 4.71 17.12 -9.86
N LYS A 221 4.30 16.59 -8.70
CA LYS A 221 5.09 15.61 -7.94
C LYS A 221 5.31 14.33 -8.73
N ASN A 222 4.24 13.77 -9.30
CA ASN A 222 4.34 12.60 -10.18
C ASN A 222 5.28 12.85 -11.36
N LYS A 223 5.16 14.01 -12.03
CA LYS A 223 6.09 14.42 -13.09
C LYS A 223 7.54 14.46 -12.59
N THR A 224 7.78 15.08 -11.45
CA THR A 224 9.12 15.19 -10.85
C THR A 224 9.71 13.81 -10.52
N ASP A 225 8.90 12.91 -9.96
CA ASP A 225 9.30 11.54 -9.64
C ASP A 225 9.58 10.72 -10.91
N VAL A 226 8.72 10.81 -11.92
CA VAL A 226 8.93 10.19 -13.23
C VAL A 226 10.19 10.74 -13.89
N ASP A 227 10.40 12.04 -13.88
CA ASP A 227 11.60 12.69 -14.43
C ASP A 227 12.86 12.26 -13.66
N ARG A 228 12.79 12.10 -12.33
CA ARG A 228 13.89 11.55 -11.52
C ARG A 228 14.20 10.12 -11.93
N LEU A 229 13.19 9.26 -12.07
CA LEU A 229 13.38 7.87 -12.49
C LEU A 229 13.94 7.79 -13.92
N ARG A 230 13.43 8.61 -14.84
CA ARG A 230 13.95 8.73 -16.21
C ARG A 230 15.40 9.22 -16.24
N LYS A 231 15.74 10.26 -15.47
CA LYS A 231 17.13 10.76 -15.35
C LYS A 231 18.09 9.73 -14.78
N ARG A 232 17.60 8.84 -13.90
CA ARG A 232 18.35 7.68 -13.39
C ARG A 232 18.39 6.50 -14.36
N GLY A 233 17.75 6.61 -15.54
CA GLY A 233 17.70 5.54 -16.52
C GLY A 233 16.85 4.34 -16.11
N MET A 234 15.93 4.50 -15.15
CA MET A 234 15.11 3.41 -14.59
C MET A 234 13.74 3.24 -15.26
N ILE A 235 13.44 4.06 -16.28
CA ILE A 235 12.27 3.91 -17.15
C ILE A 235 12.77 4.04 -18.58
N LEU A 236 12.59 2.97 -19.36
CA LEU A 236 12.94 2.95 -20.78
C LEU A 236 11.72 2.63 -21.61
N ASP A 237 11.56 3.38 -22.69
CA ASP A 237 10.73 2.93 -23.81
C ASP A 237 11.57 1.99 -24.68
N ALA A 238 11.01 0.85 -25.09
CA ALA A 238 11.70 -0.08 -25.96
C ALA A 238 12.14 0.58 -27.28
N ARG A 239 11.48 1.66 -27.73
CA ARG A 239 11.89 2.48 -28.89
C ARG A 239 13.24 3.15 -28.69
N ASP A 240 13.53 3.62 -27.46
CA ASP A 240 14.84 4.18 -27.10
C ASP A 240 15.93 3.09 -27.13
N CYS A 241 15.52 1.82 -27.02
CA CYS A 241 16.38 0.64 -27.15
C CYS A 241 16.47 0.16 -28.61
N GLY A 242 15.99 0.94 -29.58
CA GLY A 242 16.01 0.62 -31.01
C GLY A 242 14.88 -0.29 -31.48
N LEU A 243 13.75 -0.35 -30.77
CA LEU A 243 12.55 -1.03 -31.24
C LEU A 243 11.89 -0.21 -32.36
N ASN A 244 11.67 -0.83 -33.52
CA ASN A 244 10.99 -0.21 -34.64
C ASN A 244 9.59 -0.81 -34.83
N VAL A 245 8.57 -0.02 -34.53
CA VAL A 245 7.16 -0.44 -34.63
C VAL A 245 6.63 -0.48 -36.07
N LYS A 246 7.37 0.06 -37.05
CA LYS A 246 6.90 0.25 -38.43
C LYS A 246 7.45 -0.77 -39.41
N THR A 247 8.60 -1.38 -39.13
CA THR A 247 9.34 -2.23 -40.07
C THR A 247 9.01 -3.71 -39.94
N GLY A 248 8.37 -4.14 -38.83
CA GLY A 248 8.07 -5.55 -38.57
C GLY A 248 9.33 -6.41 -38.37
N GLU A 249 10.46 -5.76 -38.06
CA GLU A 249 11.73 -6.39 -37.71
C GLU A 249 11.60 -7.19 -36.41
N ASP A 250 12.53 -8.14 -36.23
CA ASP A 250 12.61 -8.89 -34.99
C ASP A 250 12.83 -7.96 -33.78
N SER A 251 11.92 -8.07 -32.81
CA SER A 251 11.87 -7.17 -31.67
C SER A 251 12.74 -7.65 -30.50
N GLN A 252 13.26 -8.89 -30.55
CA GLN A 252 14.00 -9.47 -29.44
C GLN A 252 15.18 -8.57 -29.08
N ARG A 253 15.99 -8.15 -30.06
CA ARG A 253 17.23 -7.41 -29.79
C ARG A 253 16.99 -6.10 -29.05
N ALA A 254 15.94 -5.37 -29.43
CA ALA A 254 15.59 -4.11 -28.77
C ALA A 254 15.11 -4.34 -27.34
N LEU A 255 14.24 -5.34 -27.12
CA LEU A 255 13.75 -5.70 -25.79
C LEU A 255 14.88 -6.16 -24.87
N GLN A 256 15.78 -7.01 -25.37
CA GLN A 256 16.92 -7.50 -24.59
C GLN A 256 17.87 -6.38 -24.19
N ARG A 257 18.15 -5.42 -25.09
CA ARG A 257 18.96 -4.23 -24.75
C ARG A 257 18.32 -3.44 -23.61
N GLY A 258 17.00 -3.25 -23.64
CA GLY A 258 16.29 -2.57 -22.56
C GLY A 258 16.39 -3.29 -21.22
N TYR A 259 16.19 -4.62 -21.23
CA TYR A 259 16.36 -5.46 -20.05
C TYR A 259 17.77 -5.39 -19.47
N ASP A 260 18.79 -5.57 -20.32
CA ASP A 260 20.20 -5.56 -19.91
C ASP A 260 20.61 -4.19 -19.35
N TRP A 261 20.18 -3.10 -20.00
CA TRP A 261 20.44 -1.74 -19.53
C TRP A 261 19.82 -1.48 -18.15
N LEU A 262 18.52 -1.76 -17.99
CA LEU A 262 17.83 -1.52 -16.72
C LEU A 262 18.43 -2.34 -15.60
N SER A 263 18.72 -3.62 -15.84
CA SER A 263 19.37 -4.49 -14.86
C SER A 263 20.74 -3.96 -14.44
N GLY A 264 21.57 -3.53 -15.40
CA GLY A 264 22.86 -2.89 -15.12
C GLY A 264 22.77 -1.57 -14.33
N ASN A 265 21.60 -0.91 -14.33
CA ASN A 265 21.34 0.33 -13.61
C ASN A 265 20.51 0.13 -12.32
N GLY A 266 20.45 -1.11 -11.80
CA GLY A 266 19.78 -1.43 -10.53
C GLY A 266 18.28 -1.71 -10.67
N GLY A 267 17.78 -1.98 -11.88
CA GLY A 267 16.39 -2.33 -12.17
C GLY A 267 15.57 -1.18 -12.73
N GLY A 268 14.29 -1.45 -13.00
CA GLY A 268 13.36 -0.44 -13.50
C GLY A 268 12.24 -0.99 -14.39
N LYS A 269 11.69 -0.14 -15.24
CA LYS A 269 10.52 -0.43 -16.08
C LYS A 269 10.86 -0.33 -17.55
N LEU A 270 10.66 -1.42 -18.29
CA LEU A 270 10.72 -1.47 -19.75
C LEU A 270 9.31 -1.40 -20.32
N TYR A 271 8.97 -0.27 -20.93
CA TYR A 271 7.70 -0.09 -21.60
C TYR A 271 7.79 -0.49 -23.07
N THR A 272 6.84 -1.31 -23.53
CA THR A 272 6.69 -1.70 -24.94
C THR A 272 5.43 -1.03 -25.50
N PRO A 273 5.55 -0.24 -26.58
CA PRO A 273 4.41 0.48 -27.16
C PRO A 273 3.37 -0.46 -27.80
N PRO A 274 2.22 0.07 -28.26
CA PRO A 274 1.28 -0.68 -29.08
C PRO A 274 1.95 -1.27 -30.33
N GLY A 275 1.61 -2.51 -30.69
CA GLY A 275 2.13 -3.16 -31.90
C GLY A 275 2.15 -4.68 -31.83
N TYR A 276 2.66 -5.27 -32.91
CA TYR A 276 2.86 -6.71 -33.09
C TYR A 276 4.35 -6.98 -33.26
N PHE A 277 4.93 -7.67 -32.28
CA PHE A 277 6.37 -7.80 -32.10
C PHE A 277 6.80 -9.24 -32.34
N LYS A 278 7.45 -9.48 -33.48
CA LYS A 278 8.03 -10.79 -33.80
C LYS A 278 9.18 -11.09 -32.85
N LEU A 279 9.20 -12.32 -32.35
CA LEU A 279 10.27 -12.86 -31.49
C LEU A 279 10.78 -14.16 -32.11
N ALA A 280 11.79 -14.08 -32.98
CA ALA A 280 12.44 -15.24 -33.60
C ALA A 280 13.30 -16.03 -32.62
N LYS A 281 13.61 -15.45 -31.46
CA LYS A 281 14.22 -16.11 -30.31
C LYS A 281 13.67 -15.50 -29.01
N PRO A 282 13.77 -16.22 -27.87
CA PRO A 282 13.24 -15.72 -26.61
C PRO A 282 13.97 -14.47 -26.11
N VAL A 283 13.25 -13.58 -25.47
CA VAL A 283 13.83 -12.50 -24.65
C VAL A 283 14.15 -13.08 -23.27
N ASN A 284 15.34 -12.80 -22.73
CA ASN A 284 15.74 -13.23 -21.40
C ASN A 284 15.45 -12.11 -20.38
N PRO A 285 14.47 -12.29 -19.47
CA PRO A 285 14.20 -11.33 -18.40
C PRO A 285 15.40 -11.14 -17.47
N ARG A 286 15.44 -10.01 -16.76
CA ARG A 286 16.53 -9.69 -15.83
C ARG A 286 15.98 -9.28 -14.47
N SER A 287 16.72 -9.62 -13.40
CA SER A 287 16.34 -9.26 -12.04
C SER A 287 16.11 -7.77 -11.87
N GLY A 288 15.06 -7.41 -11.13
CA GLY A 288 14.67 -6.02 -10.86
C GLY A 288 14.02 -5.29 -12.03
N VAL A 289 13.73 -5.97 -13.15
CA VAL A 289 13.12 -5.35 -14.34
C VAL A 289 11.67 -5.78 -14.53
N ALA A 290 10.79 -4.79 -14.62
CA ALA A 290 9.38 -4.95 -14.99
C ALA A 290 9.19 -4.70 -16.48
N LEU A 291 8.48 -5.59 -17.18
CA LEU A 291 8.02 -5.40 -18.55
C LEU A 291 6.55 -4.97 -18.55
N LEU A 292 6.29 -3.82 -19.15
CA LEU A 292 4.96 -3.23 -19.27
C LEU A 292 4.62 -3.09 -20.75
N GLY A 293 3.50 -3.64 -21.18
CA GLY A 293 2.91 -3.29 -22.47
C GLY A 293 1.95 -2.10 -22.35
N ALA A 294 1.36 -1.72 -23.48
CA ALA A 294 0.35 -0.67 -23.57
C ALA A 294 -1.08 -1.16 -23.30
N GLY A 295 -1.27 -2.46 -23.06
CA GLY A 295 -2.56 -3.09 -22.80
C GLY A 295 -2.68 -4.48 -23.43
N VAL A 296 -3.56 -5.31 -22.84
CA VAL A 296 -3.96 -6.61 -23.41
C VAL A 296 -4.60 -6.39 -24.79
N GLY A 297 -4.12 -7.10 -25.80
CA GLY A 297 -4.52 -6.96 -27.21
C GLY A 297 -3.88 -5.76 -27.94
N VAL A 298 -3.22 -4.86 -27.21
CA VAL A 298 -2.60 -3.65 -27.76
C VAL A 298 -1.11 -3.87 -28.03
N THR A 299 -0.39 -4.44 -27.06
CA THR A 299 1.00 -4.90 -27.22
C THR A 299 0.98 -6.42 -27.37
N ASN A 300 1.44 -6.93 -28.51
CA ASN A 300 1.35 -8.36 -28.85
C ASN A 300 2.75 -8.91 -29.16
N PHE A 301 3.21 -9.87 -28.36
CA PHE A 301 4.45 -10.61 -28.61
C PHE A 301 4.15 -11.90 -29.38
N LEU A 302 4.85 -12.10 -30.49
CA LEU A 302 4.61 -13.17 -31.45
C LEU A 302 5.84 -14.11 -31.50
N PRO A 303 5.98 -15.06 -30.55
CA PRO A 303 7.00 -16.10 -30.64
C PRO A 303 6.82 -16.96 -31.90
N PHE A 304 7.93 -17.43 -32.44
CA PHE A 304 7.97 -18.20 -33.69
C PHE A 304 8.69 -19.54 -33.51
N GLY A 305 8.30 -20.54 -34.30
CA GLY A 305 8.94 -21.87 -34.28
C GLY A 305 8.64 -22.62 -32.98
N TYR A 306 9.61 -23.32 -32.40
CA TYR A 306 9.42 -24.10 -31.16
C TYR A 306 9.84 -23.32 -29.90
N LEU A 307 10.00 -22.00 -29.99
CA LEU A 307 10.60 -21.16 -28.96
C LEU A 307 9.55 -20.35 -28.19
N ALA A 308 9.79 -20.11 -26.90
CA ALA A 308 8.95 -19.24 -26.08
C ALA A 308 9.21 -17.74 -26.33
N ALA A 309 8.27 -16.88 -25.91
CA ALA A 309 8.47 -15.43 -26.02
C ALA A 309 9.50 -14.94 -24.99
N PHE A 310 9.41 -15.43 -23.77
CA PHE A 310 10.30 -15.09 -22.67
C PHE A 310 10.85 -16.36 -22.04
N THR A 311 12.17 -16.43 -21.88
CA THR A 311 12.84 -17.60 -21.30
C THR A 311 13.89 -17.22 -20.28
N TYR A 312 13.83 -17.85 -19.10
CA TYR A 312 14.92 -17.88 -18.12
C TYR A 312 15.02 -19.29 -17.54
N GLN A 313 16.18 -19.93 -17.68
CA GLN A 313 16.46 -21.25 -17.11
C GLN A 313 17.60 -21.08 -16.11
N GLY A 314 17.24 -20.86 -14.85
CA GLY A 314 18.18 -20.45 -13.81
C GLY A 314 19.15 -21.54 -13.34
N ALA A 315 18.92 -22.81 -13.69
CA ALA A 315 19.72 -23.94 -13.19
C ALA A 315 19.96 -23.87 -11.67
N GLU A 316 18.87 -23.80 -10.90
CA GLU A 316 18.83 -23.60 -9.44
C GLU A 316 19.21 -22.19 -8.95
N THR A 317 19.46 -21.24 -9.85
CA THR A 317 19.64 -19.81 -9.51
C THR A 317 18.35 -19.05 -9.73
N TYR A 318 17.91 -18.30 -8.72
CA TYR A 318 16.70 -17.51 -8.82
C TYR A 318 16.89 -16.21 -9.61
N ILE A 319 15.97 -15.93 -10.54
CA ILE A 319 15.70 -14.56 -11.00
C ILE A 319 14.70 -13.89 -10.06
N GLU A 320 14.92 -12.63 -9.72
CA GLU A 320 14.19 -11.98 -8.62
C GLU A 320 13.62 -10.63 -9.02
N ASN A 321 12.47 -10.28 -8.43
CA ASN A 321 11.87 -8.94 -8.52
C ASN A 321 11.54 -8.54 -9.97
N ILE A 322 10.88 -9.45 -10.71
CA ILE A 322 10.45 -9.24 -12.10
C ILE A 322 8.93 -9.08 -12.18
N GLN A 323 8.47 -8.35 -13.19
CA GLN A 323 7.03 -8.15 -13.41
C GLN A 323 6.69 -8.23 -14.89
N PHE A 324 5.52 -8.78 -15.19
CA PHE A 324 4.95 -8.84 -16.53
C PHE A 324 3.52 -8.29 -16.48
N THR A 325 3.27 -7.20 -17.22
CA THR A 325 1.99 -6.51 -17.13
C THR A 325 1.53 -5.90 -18.46
N ASP A 326 0.22 -5.96 -18.73
CA ASP A 326 -0.48 -5.24 -19.81
C ASP A 326 -0.05 -5.59 -21.24
N PHE A 327 0.01 -6.88 -21.59
CA PHE A 327 0.29 -7.32 -22.96
C PHE A 327 -0.35 -8.67 -23.30
N THR A 328 -0.29 -9.02 -24.59
CA THR A 328 -0.64 -10.34 -25.12
C THR A 328 0.59 -11.08 -25.62
N ILE A 329 0.63 -12.39 -25.43
CA ILE A 329 1.51 -13.32 -26.15
C ILE A 329 0.63 -14.19 -27.04
N ASP A 330 0.93 -14.25 -28.33
CA ASP A 330 0.23 -15.10 -29.29
C ASP A 330 1.19 -16.10 -29.95
N GLY A 331 1.05 -17.37 -29.56
CA GLY A 331 1.85 -18.48 -30.05
C GLY A 331 1.31 -19.13 -31.33
N GLU A 332 0.41 -18.50 -32.07
CA GLU A 332 -0.13 -19.05 -33.33
C GLU A 332 0.98 -19.46 -34.32
N ASN A 333 2.07 -18.69 -34.37
CA ASN A 333 3.22 -18.96 -35.23
C ASN A 333 4.20 -19.99 -34.66
N GLN A 334 3.92 -20.56 -33.49
CA GLN A 334 4.70 -21.66 -32.96
C GLN A 334 4.38 -22.97 -33.70
N GLN A 335 5.39 -23.81 -33.84
CA GLN A 335 5.38 -25.06 -34.58
C GLN A 335 6.07 -26.17 -33.79
N LEU A 336 5.83 -27.42 -34.20
CA LEU A 336 6.54 -28.58 -33.63
C LEU A 336 8.04 -28.43 -33.86
N HIS A 337 8.83 -28.96 -32.91
CA HIS A 337 10.26 -29.03 -33.08
C HIS A 337 10.58 -29.93 -34.29
N PRO A 338 11.47 -29.51 -35.22
CA PRO A 338 11.66 -30.19 -36.50
C PRO A 338 12.16 -31.64 -36.39
N VAL A 339 12.87 -31.97 -35.30
CA VAL A 339 13.38 -33.32 -35.01
C VAL A 339 12.54 -34.03 -33.95
N ASN A 340 12.41 -33.44 -32.76
CA ASN A 340 11.76 -34.06 -31.60
C ASN A 340 10.22 -34.02 -31.61
N GLY A 341 9.60 -33.36 -32.58
CA GLY A 341 8.14 -33.20 -32.61
C GLY A 341 7.63 -32.32 -31.46
N TYR A 342 6.69 -32.83 -30.66
CA TYR A 342 6.19 -32.08 -29.51
C TYR A 342 7.25 -32.04 -28.40
N ILE A 343 7.53 -30.84 -27.89
CA ILE A 343 8.35 -30.62 -26.70
C ILE A 343 7.62 -29.66 -25.74
N PRO A 344 7.78 -29.82 -24.42
CA PRO A 344 7.08 -28.98 -23.44
C PRO A 344 7.57 -27.52 -23.43
N ASP A 345 8.72 -27.24 -24.05
CA ASP A 345 9.38 -25.93 -24.10
C ASP A 345 8.68 -24.91 -25.01
N ILE A 346 7.71 -25.34 -25.84
CA ILE A 346 6.95 -24.48 -26.77
C ILE A 346 5.92 -23.63 -25.99
N LYS A 347 6.41 -22.85 -25.02
CA LYS A 347 5.60 -22.11 -24.05
C LYS A 347 5.34 -20.66 -24.49
N GLY A 348 4.41 -19.96 -23.85
CA GLY A 348 4.32 -18.50 -23.98
C GLY A 348 5.44 -17.84 -23.17
N ILE A 349 5.45 -18.12 -21.86
CA ILE A 349 6.51 -17.74 -20.93
C ILE A 349 7.10 -19.01 -20.32
N TYR A 350 8.43 -19.12 -20.34
CA TYR A 350 9.18 -20.22 -19.74
C TYR A 350 10.19 -19.72 -18.73
N LEU A 351 9.85 -19.78 -17.43
CA LEU A 351 10.78 -19.44 -16.36
C LEU A 351 11.06 -20.65 -15.48
N GLN A 352 12.28 -20.75 -14.99
CA GLN A 352 12.65 -21.67 -13.91
C GLN A 352 13.38 -20.90 -12.82
N TYR A 353 13.08 -21.20 -11.55
CA TYR A 353 13.68 -20.55 -10.38
C TYR A 353 13.45 -19.04 -10.42
N TYR A 354 12.27 -18.62 -10.00
CA TYR A 354 11.87 -17.23 -10.05
C TYR A 354 11.14 -16.83 -8.78
N ARG A 355 11.45 -15.64 -8.26
CA ARG A 355 10.86 -15.17 -7.00
C ARG A 355 10.50 -13.70 -6.97
N ASN A 356 9.62 -13.34 -6.04
CA ASN A 356 9.10 -11.99 -5.89
C ASN A 356 8.56 -11.46 -7.23
N THR A 357 7.73 -12.27 -7.89
CA THR A 357 7.32 -12.05 -9.28
C THR A 357 5.83 -11.76 -9.37
N ILE A 358 5.47 -10.81 -10.23
CA ILE A 358 4.08 -10.45 -10.51
C ILE A 358 3.78 -10.66 -12.00
N PHE A 359 2.78 -11.50 -12.28
CA PHE A 359 2.11 -11.57 -13.58
C PHE A 359 0.73 -10.94 -13.40
N ASP A 360 0.45 -9.88 -14.14
CA ASP A 360 -0.79 -9.15 -13.96
C ASP A 360 -1.34 -8.62 -15.27
N ARG A 361 -2.64 -8.84 -15.56
CA ARG A 361 -3.29 -8.35 -16.78
C ARG A 361 -2.51 -8.71 -18.05
N ILE A 362 -2.22 -9.99 -18.23
CA ILE A 362 -1.62 -10.53 -19.45
C ILE A 362 -2.56 -11.54 -20.10
N LYS A 363 -2.58 -11.59 -21.44
CA LYS A 363 -3.24 -12.66 -22.19
C LYS A 363 -2.18 -13.53 -22.86
N ILE A 364 -2.29 -14.85 -22.75
CA ILE A 364 -1.44 -15.80 -23.46
C ILE A 364 -2.35 -16.71 -24.27
N GLN A 365 -2.13 -16.82 -25.57
CA GLN A 365 -3.01 -17.59 -26.43
C GLN A 365 -2.26 -18.41 -27.49
N ASN A 366 -2.90 -19.49 -27.95
CA ASN A 366 -2.48 -20.30 -29.10
C ASN A 366 -1.10 -20.95 -28.98
N THR A 367 -0.53 -21.02 -27.78
CA THR A 367 0.82 -21.57 -27.57
C THR A 367 0.87 -23.05 -27.90
N GLY A 368 2.02 -23.50 -28.43
CA GLY A 368 2.18 -24.90 -28.84
C GLY A 368 2.06 -25.88 -27.67
N ALA A 369 2.68 -25.55 -26.54
CA ALA A 369 2.59 -26.20 -25.24
C ALA A 369 1.98 -25.21 -24.21
N THR A 370 2.48 -25.17 -22.98
CA THR A 370 1.88 -24.39 -21.88
C THR A 370 1.91 -22.87 -22.12
N GLY A 371 0.84 -22.16 -21.79
CA GLY A 371 0.80 -20.70 -21.89
C GLY A 371 1.79 -20.02 -20.95
N LEU A 372 1.50 -20.09 -19.66
CA LEU A 372 2.40 -19.67 -18.58
C LEU A 372 3.02 -20.93 -17.97
N GLY A 373 4.15 -21.38 -18.50
CA GLY A 373 4.82 -22.61 -18.08
C GLY A 373 6.06 -22.32 -17.25
N VAL A 374 5.87 -22.18 -15.94
CA VAL A 374 6.87 -21.59 -15.04
C VAL A 374 7.12 -22.51 -13.84
N ASP A 375 8.38 -22.80 -13.56
CA ASP A 375 8.79 -23.84 -12.63
C ASP A 375 9.61 -23.28 -11.45
N MET A 376 9.41 -23.84 -10.27
CA MET A 376 10.03 -23.44 -8.99
C MET A 376 9.74 -21.98 -8.59
N PRO A 377 8.45 -21.61 -8.44
CA PRO A 377 8.04 -20.31 -7.92
C PRO A 377 8.42 -20.14 -6.44
N ASP A 378 8.67 -18.90 -6.04
CA ASP A 378 8.77 -18.50 -4.65
C ASP A 378 8.23 -17.07 -4.48
N ASN A 379 7.19 -16.88 -3.67
CA ASN A 379 6.52 -15.59 -3.49
C ASN A 379 6.07 -14.97 -4.84
N VAL A 380 5.09 -15.60 -5.48
CA VAL A 380 4.62 -15.26 -6.84
C VAL A 380 3.14 -14.91 -6.83
N SER A 381 2.77 -13.83 -7.54
CA SER A 381 1.38 -13.44 -7.78
C SER A 381 1.02 -13.54 -9.26
N ILE A 382 -0.03 -14.30 -9.58
CA ILE A 382 -0.60 -14.46 -10.93
C ILE A 382 -2.04 -13.96 -10.91
N MET A 383 -2.24 -12.71 -11.31
CA MET A 383 -3.51 -11.99 -11.17
C MET A 383 -4.06 -11.59 -12.53
N ARG A 384 -5.37 -11.74 -12.74
CA ARG A 384 -6.04 -11.23 -13.95
C ARG A 384 -5.36 -11.69 -15.26
N VAL A 385 -4.84 -12.90 -15.24
CA VAL A 385 -4.20 -13.55 -16.39
C VAL A 385 -5.24 -14.31 -17.18
N VAL A 386 -5.18 -14.20 -18.51
CA VAL A 386 -6.02 -14.97 -19.42
C VAL A 386 -5.16 -15.97 -20.18
N THR A 387 -5.54 -17.24 -20.19
CA THR A 387 -4.94 -18.26 -21.04
C THR A 387 -5.98 -18.89 -21.94
N GLU A 388 -5.68 -19.00 -23.23
CA GLU A 388 -6.66 -19.46 -24.22
C GLU A 388 -6.02 -20.35 -25.29
N ASN A 389 -6.58 -21.54 -25.50
CA ASN A 389 -6.10 -22.46 -26.54
C ASN A 389 -4.59 -22.78 -26.43
N CYS A 390 -4.05 -22.81 -25.21
CA CYS A 390 -2.68 -23.25 -24.95
C CYS A 390 -2.59 -24.78 -25.04
N GLY A 391 -1.45 -25.30 -25.47
CA GLY A 391 -1.25 -26.73 -25.73
C GLY A 391 -1.75 -27.16 -27.12
N ARG A 392 -1.87 -26.21 -28.05
CA ARG A 392 -2.45 -26.41 -29.40
C ARG A 392 -1.77 -27.54 -30.19
N LEU A 393 -0.47 -27.74 -29.97
CA LEU A 393 0.33 -28.76 -30.67
C LEU A 393 0.48 -30.06 -29.87
N GLY A 394 -0.05 -30.10 -28.65
CA GLY A 394 -0.05 -31.29 -27.80
C GLY A 394 -1.36 -32.08 -27.88
N GLN A 395 -1.36 -33.22 -27.21
CA GLN A 395 -2.54 -34.04 -26.94
C GLN A 395 -2.81 -34.05 -25.44
N VAL A 396 -4.03 -34.47 -25.04
CA VAL A 396 -4.34 -34.67 -23.62
C VAL A 396 -3.31 -35.65 -23.01
N GLY A 397 -2.72 -35.27 -21.88
CA GLY A 397 -1.64 -36.00 -21.22
C GLY A 397 -0.22 -35.67 -21.69
N SER A 398 -0.05 -34.86 -22.74
CA SER A 398 1.28 -34.37 -23.15
C SER A 398 1.91 -33.55 -22.01
N LEU A 399 3.23 -33.64 -21.81
CA LEU A 399 3.94 -32.87 -20.79
C LEU A 399 3.65 -31.37 -20.91
N GLY A 400 3.18 -30.74 -19.83
CA GLY A 400 2.74 -29.34 -19.85
C GLY A 400 1.37 -29.14 -20.53
N ALA A 401 1.36 -28.53 -21.71
CA ALA A 401 0.17 -28.25 -22.54
C ALA A 401 -1.03 -27.61 -21.80
N SER A 402 -0.79 -26.75 -20.82
CA SER A 402 -1.85 -26.14 -19.99
C SER A 402 -1.93 -24.62 -20.15
N GLY A 403 -2.94 -24.00 -19.58
CA GLY A 403 -3.03 -22.55 -19.48
C GLY A 403 -1.93 -22.02 -18.56
N ILE A 404 -2.14 -22.19 -17.26
CA ILE A 404 -1.15 -21.90 -16.21
C ILE A 404 -0.60 -23.22 -15.68
N GLY A 405 0.67 -23.48 -15.93
CA GLY A 405 1.38 -24.66 -15.46
C GLY A 405 2.52 -24.32 -14.54
N LEU A 406 2.43 -24.77 -13.30
CA LEU A 406 3.36 -24.45 -12.23
C LEU A 406 4.11 -25.71 -11.80
N GLY A 407 5.39 -25.78 -12.18
CA GLY A 407 6.31 -26.77 -11.63
C GLY A 407 6.67 -26.41 -10.19
N THR A 408 6.54 -27.33 -9.25
CA THR A 408 6.77 -27.09 -7.82
C THR A 408 7.76 -28.08 -7.21
N GLY A 409 8.07 -27.91 -5.92
CA GLY A 409 8.79 -28.88 -5.09
C GLY A 409 10.30 -28.68 -5.02
N TYR A 410 10.80 -27.47 -5.30
CA TYR A 410 12.19 -27.13 -5.00
C TYR A 410 12.37 -26.67 -3.55
N LEU A 411 11.47 -25.80 -3.07
CA LEU A 411 11.43 -25.36 -1.68
C LEU A 411 10.33 -26.09 -0.90
N ALA A 412 10.44 -26.13 0.43
CA ALA A 412 9.42 -26.70 1.31
C ALA A 412 8.18 -25.79 1.46
N SER A 413 8.31 -24.53 1.09
CA SER A 413 7.27 -23.50 1.04
C SER A 413 7.51 -22.72 -0.24
N GLU A 414 6.52 -22.68 -1.11
CA GLU A 414 6.56 -22.02 -2.41
C GLU A 414 5.31 -21.15 -2.50
N PRO A 415 5.28 -19.97 -1.87
CA PRO A 415 4.06 -19.18 -1.81
C PRO A 415 3.62 -18.73 -3.21
N ILE A 416 2.46 -19.20 -3.63
CA ILE A 416 1.88 -18.91 -4.94
C ILE A 416 0.46 -18.39 -4.74
N TYR A 417 0.19 -17.20 -5.28
CA TYR A 417 -1.14 -16.59 -5.26
C TYR A 417 -1.69 -16.52 -6.68
N ILE A 418 -2.83 -17.14 -6.93
CA ILE A 418 -3.53 -17.11 -8.22
C ILE A 418 -4.93 -16.57 -8.02
N GLY A 419 -5.26 -15.48 -8.72
CA GLY A 419 -6.50 -14.77 -8.50
C GLY A 419 -7.09 -14.18 -9.76
N GLN A 420 -8.41 -14.29 -9.90
CA GLN A 420 -9.18 -13.62 -10.96
C GLN A 420 -8.68 -13.98 -12.37
N THR A 421 -8.15 -15.20 -12.57
CA THR A 421 -7.67 -15.66 -13.88
C THR A 421 -8.80 -16.29 -14.70
N VAL A 422 -8.63 -16.33 -16.02
CA VAL A 422 -9.57 -16.94 -16.96
C VAL A 422 -8.80 -17.89 -17.88
N ASN A 423 -9.09 -19.18 -17.80
CA ASN A 423 -8.32 -20.22 -18.49
C ASN A 423 -9.26 -21.09 -19.33
N LYS A 424 -9.16 -20.96 -20.66
CA LYS A 424 -10.17 -21.50 -21.59
C LYS A 424 -9.57 -22.36 -22.69
N GLY A 425 -10.15 -23.54 -22.90
CA GLY A 425 -9.81 -24.37 -24.07
C GLY A 425 -8.35 -24.85 -24.09
N ASN A 426 -7.68 -24.92 -22.94
CA ASN A 426 -6.30 -25.39 -22.89
C ASN A 426 -6.27 -26.92 -22.90
N LYS A 427 -5.26 -27.51 -23.55
CA LYS A 427 -5.23 -28.95 -23.86
C LYS A 427 -5.32 -29.84 -22.62
N ASN A 428 -4.53 -29.54 -21.58
CA ASN A 428 -4.57 -30.26 -20.31
C ASN A 428 -5.36 -29.47 -19.28
N TYR A 429 -4.72 -28.51 -18.62
CA TYR A 429 -5.33 -27.88 -17.44
C TYR A 429 -5.56 -26.40 -17.65
N GLY A 430 -6.60 -25.86 -17.03
CA GLY A 430 -6.72 -24.41 -16.88
C GLY A 430 -5.60 -23.89 -15.97
N ILE A 431 -5.55 -24.42 -14.75
CA ILE A 431 -4.48 -24.21 -13.77
C ILE A 431 -4.01 -25.58 -13.27
N PHE A 432 -2.71 -25.83 -13.25
CA PHE A 432 -2.18 -27.01 -12.56
C PHE A 432 -0.90 -26.74 -11.80
N PHE A 433 -0.71 -27.53 -10.75
CA PHE A 433 0.49 -27.59 -9.94
C PHE A 433 1.05 -29.00 -9.97
N GLU A 434 2.36 -29.13 -10.17
CA GLU A 434 3.01 -30.44 -10.29
C GLU A 434 4.46 -30.42 -9.79
N PRO A 435 4.82 -31.30 -8.85
CA PRO A 435 6.20 -31.49 -8.46
C PRO A 435 7.09 -31.88 -9.65
N GLN A 436 8.21 -31.19 -9.85
CA GLN A 436 9.10 -31.48 -10.99
C GLN A 436 10.26 -32.42 -10.65
N ARG A 437 10.59 -32.59 -9.37
CA ARG A 437 11.78 -33.37 -8.94
C ARG A 437 11.45 -34.78 -8.47
N GLY A 438 10.16 -35.14 -8.39
CA GLY A 438 9.70 -36.39 -7.76
C GLY A 438 9.98 -36.48 -6.25
N VAL A 439 10.55 -35.42 -5.68
CA VAL A 439 10.84 -35.23 -4.26
C VAL A 439 10.47 -33.79 -3.87
N GLY A 440 10.17 -33.57 -2.59
CA GLY A 440 9.75 -32.27 -2.07
C GLY A 440 8.23 -32.14 -1.94
N VAL A 441 7.80 -31.23 -1.07
CA VAL A 441 6.40 -30.83 -0.88
C VAL A 441 6.33 -29.32 -0.99
N ALA A 442 5.51 -28.82 -1.90
CA ALA A 442 5.27 -27.39 -2.03
C ALA A 442 4.04 -26.99 -1.20
N ARG A 443 4.20 -25.94 -0.41
CA ARG A 443 3.18 -25.38 0.50
C ARG A 443 2.88 -23.94 0.16
N ASP A 444 1.79 -23.43 0.74
CA ASP A 444 1.38 -22.02 0.70
C ASP A 444 0.84 -21.55 -0.65
N THR A 445 0.18 -22.46 -1.38
CA THR A 445 -0.50 -22.18 -2.64
C THR A 445 -1.96 -21.81 -2.43
N ILE A 446 -2.37 -20.67 -2.99
CA ILE A 446 -3.73 -20.14 -2.88
C ILE A 446 -4.27 -19.80 -4.28
N ALA A 447 -5.44 -20.35 -4.62
CA ALA A 447 -6.15 -20.12 -5.87
C ALA A 447 -7.60 -19.66 -5.62
N ILE A 448 -7.89 -18.39 -5.89
CA ILE A 448 -9.20 -17.78 -5.58
C ILE A 448 -9.88 -17.12 -6.79
N GLY A 449 -11.19 -17.32 -6.90
CA GLY A 449 -12.02 -16.57 -7.86
C GLY A 449 -11.63 -16.74 -9.32
N ASN A 450 -11.09 -17.90 -9.70
CA ASN A 450 -10.65 -18.19 -11.06
C ASN A 450 -11.80 -18.81 -11.89
N VAL A 451 -11.73 -18.65 -13.22
CA VAL A 451 -12.64 -19.28 -14.17
C VAL A 451 -11.85 -20.22 -15.07
N CYS A 452 -12.20 -21.50 -15.07
CA CYS A 452 -11.58 -22.50 -15.94
C CYS A 452 -12.66 -23.24 -16.73
N GLU A 453 -12.61 -23.13 -18.06
CA GLU A 453 -13.63 -23.69 -18.96
C GLU A 453 -13.05 -24.46 -20.15
N TYR A 454 -13.69 -25.55 -20.57
CA TYR A 454 -13.35 -26.30 -21.78
C TYR A 454 -11.93 -26.87 -21.82
N ASN A 455 -11.33 -27.12 -20.66
CA ASN A 455 -10.03 -27.79 -20.51
C ASN A 455 -10.22 -29.29 -20.27
N HIS A 456 -9.15 -30.09 -20.32
CA HIS A 456 -9.21 -31.49 -19.82
C HIS A 456 -9.48 -31.52 -18.31
N ALA A 457 -8.82 -30.68 -17.51
CA ALA A 457 -9.37 -30.33 -16.21
C ALA A 457 -9.31 -28.83 -15.92
N GLY A 458 -10.30 -28.30 -15.21
CA GLY A 458 -10.36 -26.88 -14.87
C GLY A 458 -9.18 -26.48 -13.97
N MET A 459 -9.02 -27.19 -12.86
CA MET A 459 -7.89 -27.03 -11.95
C MET A 459 -7.36 -28.40 -11.51
N ALA A 460 -6.05 -28.56 -11.43
CA ALA A 460 -5.43 -29.79 -10.98
C ALA A 460 -4.39 -29.59 -9.86
N ASP A 461 -4.53 -30.38 -8.80
CA ASP A 461 -3.61 -30.45 -7.67
C ASP A 461 -2.85 -31.78 -7.74
N CYS A 462 -1.62 -31.73 -8.27
CA CYS A 462 -0.79 -32.92 -8.47
C CYS A 462 0.33 -33.05 -7.45
N GLY A 463 0.19 -32.45 -6.26
CA GLY A 463 1.09 -32.74 -5.15
C GLY A 463 1.36 -31.55 -4.23
N ILE A 464 0.42 -30.61 -4.14
CA ILE A 464 0.53 -29.50 -3.19
C ILE A 464 0.12 -29.98 -1.81
N ASP A 465 0.91 -29.58 -0.82
CA ASP A 465 0.62 -29.74 0.59
C ASP A 465 -0.04 -28.46 1.10
N GLY A 466 -1.37 -28.49 1.22
CA GLY A 466 -2.14 -27.35 1.72
C GLY A 466 -2.68 -26.40 0.65
N LEU A 467 -3.05 -26.88 -0.54
CA LEU A 467 -3.70 -26.03 -1.55
C LEU A 467 -5.00 -25.43 -1.01
N ILE A 468 -5.15 -24.10 -1.09
CA ILE A 468 -6.40 -23.41 -0.79
C ILE A 468 -7.05 -22.97 -2.10
N ALA A 469 -8.12 -23.64 -2.51
CA ALA A 469 -8.89 -23.35 -3.72
C ALA A 469 -10.33 -22.91 -3.38
N ILE A 470 -10.58 -21.60 -3.45
CA ILE A 470 -11.86 -21.00 -2.98
C ILE A 470 -12.57 -20.17 -4.05
N GLY A 471 -13.89 -20.36 -4.18
CA GLY A 471 -14.74 -19.48 -4.99
C GLY A 471 -14.44 -19.54 -6.49
N ASN A 472 -13.86 -20.66 -6.97
CA ASN A 472 -13.54 -20.85 -8.37
C ASN A 472 -14.72 -21.38 -9.16
N ASN A 473 -14.69 -21.16 -10.47
CA ASN A 473 -15.70 -21.57 -11.42
C ASN A 473 -15.10 -22.56 -12.42
N LEU A 474 -15.34 -23.86 -12.21
CA LEU A 474 -14.71 -24.97 -12.92
C LEU A 474 -15.77 -25.70 -13.76
N ARG A 475 -16.03 -25.18 -14.97
CA ARG A 475 -17.20 -25.55 -15.77
C ARG A 475 -16.87 -26.08 -17.14
N PHE A 476 -17.67 -27.00 -17.66
CA PHE A 476 -17.56 -27.46 -19.05
C PHE A 476 -16.18 -28.02 -19.44
N ASN A 477 -15.39 -28.45 -18.45
CA ASN A 477 -14.14 -29.18 -18.66
C ASN A 477 -14.45 -30.68 -18.79
N GLU A 478 -13.48 -31.55 -19.06
CA GLU A 478 -13.72 -32.99 -18.81
C GLU A 478 -13.87 -33.25 -17.31
N TYR A 479 -12.93 -32.72 -16.52
CA TYR A 479 -12.99 -32.76 -15.06
C TYR A 479 -12.98 -31.34 -14.48
N GLY A 480 -13.84 -31.04 -13.52
CA GLY A 480 -13.82 -29.73 -12.87
C GLY A 480 -12.54 -29.50 -12.06
N PHE A 481 -12.38 -30.26 -10.99
CA PHE A 481 -11.16 -30.34 -10.18
C PHE A 481 -10.55 -31.73 -10.27
N LYS A 482 -9.23 -31.82 -10.40
CA LYS A 482 -8.51 -33.09 -10.52
C LYS A 482 -7.36 -33.22 -9.53
N GLY A 483 -7.39 -34.23 -8.67
CA GLY A 483 -6.21 -34.70 -7.94
C GLY A 483 -5.56 -35.84 -8.72
N SER A 484 -4.28 -35.73 -9.12
CA SER A 484 -3.62 -36.79 -9.90
C SER A 484 -2.10 -36.80 -9.80
N PRO A 485 -1.39 -37.83 -10.30
CA PRO A 485 0.08 -37.82 -10.39
C PRO A 485 0.71 -36.75 -11.29
N GLY A 486 -0.10 -36.01 -12.05
CA GLY A 486 0.35 -34.99 -13.00
C GLY A 486 0.65 -35.52 -14.40
N THR A 487 1.14 -34.65 -15.28
CA THR A 487 1.60 -34.95 -16.64
C THR A 487 2.95 -35.67 -16.68
N ASN A 488 3.88 -35.33 -15.78
CA ASN A 488 5.21 -35.93 -15.68
C ASN A 488 5.22 -37.19 -14.81
N GLY A 489 4.10 -37.50 -14.16
CA GLY A 489 3.96 -38.66 -13.28
C GLY A 489 4.90 -38.60 -12.07
N ALA A 490 5.39 -37.44 -11.67
CA ALA A 490 6.29 -37.27 -10.52
C ALA A 490 5.52 -36.96 -9.23
N GLY A 491 4.29 -36.44 -9.33
CA GLY A 491 3.43 -36.07 -8.22
C GLY A 491 2.52 -37.19 -7.70
N ASN A 492 1.49 -36.77 -6.96
CA ASN A 492 0.32 -37.54 -6.48
C ASN A 492 -0.81 -36.53 -6.23
N PRO A 493 -2.07 -36.95 -6.05
CA PRO A 493 -3.11 -36.04 -5.55
C PRO A 493 -2.61 -35.26 -4.32
N GLY A 494 -2.84 -33.94 -4.30
CA GLY A 494 -2.46 -33.10 -3.17
C GLY A 494 -3.12 -33.52 -1.86
N ASN A 495 -2.59 -33.00 -0.76
CA ASN A 495 -2.98 -33.34 0.61
C ASN A 495 -3.08 -32.09 1.48
N ARG A 496 -3.75 -32.18 2.63
CA ARG A 496 -3.95 -31.06 3.59
C ARG A 496 -4.63 -29.83 3.00
N GLY A 497 -5.28 -29.99 1.83
CA GLY A 497 -5.88 -28.89 1.08
C GLY A 497 -7.31 -28.57 1.46
N ILE A 498 -7.80 -27.46 0.92
CA ILE A 498 -9.14 -26.92 1.08
C ILE A 498 -9.69 -26.60 -0.31
N LEU A 499 -10.72 -27.32 -0.72
CA LEU A 499 -11.53 -26.99 -1.90
C LEU A 499 -12.90 -26.52 -1.41
N LYS A 500 -13.10 -25.20 -1.38
CA LYS A 500 -14.26 -24.58 -0.74
C LYS A 500 -15.05 -23.58 -1.59
N ASP A 501 -16.37 -23.62 -1.48
CA ASP A 501 -17.29 -22.65 -2.11
C ASP A 501 -17.11 -22.50 -3.64
N ASN A 502 -16.66 -23.57 -4.32
CA ASN A 502 -16.47 -23.57 -5.76
C ASN A 502 -17.76 -23.96 -6.50
N HIS A 503 -17.91 -23.44 -7.72
CA HIS A 503 -18.93 -23.87 -8.66
C HIS A 503 -18.32 -24.82 -9.69
N ILE A 504 -18.72 -26.08 -9.63
CA ILE A 504 -18.16 -27.18 -10.41
C ILE A 504 -19.30 -27.83 -11.18
N ASN A 505 -19.54 -27.38 -12.41
CA ASN A 505 -20.74 -27.82 -13.13
C ASN A 505 -20.60 -27.96 -14.64
N GLY A 506 -21.43 -28.82 -15.22
CA GLY A 506 -21.49 -29.01 -16.67
C GLY A 506 -20.25 -29.70 -17.26
N ASN A 507 -19.41 -30.35 -16.43
CA ASN A 507 -18.21 -31.02 -16.94
C ASN A 507 -18.60 -32.32 -17.67
N THR A 508 -17.88 -32.65 -18.76
CA THR A 508 -18.22 -33.78 -19.64
C THR A 508 -17.88 -35.15 -19.05
N LYS A 509 -17.20 -35.18 -17.89
CA LYS A 509 -17.01 -36.37 -17.06
C LYS A 509 -17.38 -36.05 -15.61
N HIS A 510 -16.40 -36.01 -14.70
CA HIS A 510 -16.64 -35.84 -13.27
C HIS A 510 -16.53 -34.38 -12.83
N GLY A 511 -17.27 -34.00 -11.79
CA GLY A 511 -17.05 -32.71 -11.14
C GLY A 511 -15.68 -32.66 -10.47
N ILE A 512 -15.47 -33.54 -9.50
CA ILE A 512 -14.18 -33.75 -8.82
C ILE A 512 -13.69 -35.15 -9.16
N TYR A 513 -12.45 -35.28 -9.65
CA TYR A 513 -11.82 -36.58 -9.92
C TYR A 513 -10.51 -36.72 -9.16
N LEU A 514 -10.46 -37.67 -8.23
CA LEU A 514 -9.26 -37.98 -7.46
C LEU A 514 -8.73 -39.34 -7.92
N TYR A 515 -7.56 -39.33 -8.54
CA TYR A 515 -6.97 -40.52 -9.16
C TYR A 515 -5.51 -40.69 -8.76
N THR A 516 -5.10 -41.92 -8.47
CA THR A 516 -3.68 -42.29 -8.51
C THR A 516 -3.53 -43.79 -8.74
N ASP A 517 -2.57 -44.16 -9.56
CA ASP A 517 -2.08 -45.53 -9.74
C ASP A 517 -0.71 -45.74 -9.06
N LYS A 518 -0.22 -44.73 -8.34
CA LYS A 518 1.05 -44.81 -7.64
C LYS A 518 0.91 -45.49 -6.29
N GLY A 519 1.89 -46.32 -5.97
CA GLY A 519 1.97 -47.03 -4.70
C GLY A 519 2.42 -46.24 -3.49
N LEU A 520 2.23 -44.93 -3.48
CA LEU A 520 2.63 -44.05 -2.39
C LEU A 520 1.41 -43.67 -1.55
N ALA A 521 1.55 -43.71 -0.23
CA ALA A 521 0.50 -43.25 0.67
C ALA A 521 0.27 -41.74 0.49
N ILE A 522 -0.99 -41.35 0.32
CA ILE A 522 -1.41 -39.94 0.32
C ILE A 522 -1.70 -39.59 1.78
N GLU A 523 -0.76 -38.92 2.43
CA GLU A 523 -0.87 -38.57 3.84
C GLU A 523 -1.54 -37.21 4.04
N GLY A 524 -2.67 -37.18 4.75
CA GLY A 524 -3.26 -35.91 5.24
C GLY A 524 -4.69 -35.68 4.78
N GLU A 525 -5.40 -34.85 5.55
CA GLU A 525 -6.81 -34.51 5.32
C GLU A 525 -7.01 -33.65 4.08
N TYR A 526 -8.14 -33.75 3.39
CA TYR A 526 -8.54 -32.75 2.40
C TYR A 526 -9.96 -32.32 2.70
N ASN A 527 -10.22 -31.02 2.74
CA ASN A 527 -11.52 -30.46 3.04
C ASN A 527 -12.24 -30.05 1.74
N TYR A 528 -13.20 -30.86 1.31
CA TYR A 528 -14.11 -30.55 0.21
C TYR A 528 -15.43 -30.03 0.79
N SER A 529 -15.61 -28.70 0.87
CA SER A 529 -16.80 -28.13 1.53
C SER A 529 -17.48 -26.95 0.85
N GLY A 530 -18.80 -26.81 1.04
CA GLY A 530 -19.56 -25.67 0.52
C GLY A 530 -19.64 -25.58 -1.01
N ASN A 531 -19.17 -26.61 -1.74
CA ASN A 531 -19.12 -26.57 -3.20
C ASN A 531 -20.50 -26.85 -3.79
N ARG A 532 -20.76 -26.26 -4.96
CA ARG A 532 -21.88 -26.62 -5.83
C ARG A 532 -21.38 -27.49 -6.97
N ILE A 533 -21.74 -28.77 -6.95
CA ILE A 533 -21.26 -29.80 -7.88
C ILE A 533 -22.45 -30.37 -8.65
N ALA A 534 -22.65 -29.91 -9.87
CA ALA A 534 -23.90 -30.20 -10.57
C ALA A 534 -23.79 -30.38 -12.07
N ASP A 535 -24.76 -31.08 -12.65
CA ASP A 535 -24.91 -31.19 -14.10
C ASP A 535 -23.66 -31.74 -14.82
N ASN A 536 -22.80 -32.50 -14.12
CA ASN A 536 -21.67 -33.18 -14.74
C ASN A 536 -22.18 -34.48 -15.40
N GLU A 537 -21.61 -34.89 -16.53
CA GLU A 537 -22.13 -36.02 -17.32
C GLU A 537 -21.92 -37.39 -16.67
N LEU A 538 -20.97 -37.51 -15.74
CA LEU A 538 -20.76 -38.72 -14.93
C LEU A 538 -21.03 -38.42 -13.44
N ASP A 539 -20.09 -38.73 -12.55
CA ASP A 539 -20.26 -38.52 -11.11
C ASP A 539 -19.97 -37.07 -10.69
N GLY A 540 -20.63 -36.61 -9.62
CA GLY A 540 -20.28 -35.35 -8.97
C GLY A 540 -18.85 -35.40 -8.40
N ILE A 541 -18.58 -36.38 -7.54
CA ILE A 541 -17.25 -36.67 -6.98
C ILE A 541 -16.90 -38.12 -7.28
N HIS A 542 -15.73 -38.35 -7.87
CA HIS A 542 -15.23 -39.68 -8.19
C HIS A 542 -13.84 -39.88 -7.59
N VAL A 543 -13.68 -40.95 -6.80
CA VAL A 543 -12.41 -41.33 -6.19
C VAL A 543 -12.00 -42.71 -6.68
N GLU A 544 -10.81 -42.77 -7.27
CA GLU A 544 -10.23 -43.97 -7.85
C GLU A 544 -8.72 -43.99 -7.56
N TYR A 545 -8.34 -44.34 -6.34
CA TYR A 545 -6.94 -44.65 -6.06
C TYR A 545 -6.69 -46.13 -6.37
N ALA A 546 -6.36 -46.37 -7.64
CA ALA A 546 -6.22 -47.68 -8.25
C ALA A 546 -5.13 -48.55 -7.59
N HIS A 547 -4.10 -47.94 -6.99
CA HIS A 547 -3.07 -48.69 -6.28
C HIS A 547 -3.51 -49.03 -4.85
N THR A 548 -3.35 -50.29 -4.45
CA THR A 548 -3.84 -50.84 -3.16
C THR A 548 -3.23 -50.20 -1.91
N SER A 549 -2.05 -49.59 -2.03
CA SER A 549 -1.42 -48.84 -0.93
C SER A 549 -1.87 -47.38 -0.82
N ALA A 550 -2.49 -46.83 -1.86
CA ALA A 550 -3.05 -45.49 -1.83
C ALA A 550 -4.42 -45.51 -1.14
N LYS A 551 -4.65 -44.56 -0.24
CA LYS A 551 -5.84 -44.48 0.61
C LYS A 551 -6.33 -43.04 0.67
N LEU A 552 -7.64 -42.87 0.77
CA LEU A 552 -8.22 -41.58 1.11
C LEU A 552 -8.27 -41.48 2.64
N LEU A 553 -7.41 -40.64 3.20
CA LEU A 553 -7.21 -40.52 4.64
C LEU A 553 -7.76 -39.20 5.17
N ASN A 554 -8.40 -39.23 6.35
CA ASN A 554 -8.72 -38.06 7.18
C ASN A 554 -9.50 -36.95 6.46
N SER A 555 -10.12 -37.24 5.31
CA SER A 555 -10.70 -36.23 4.43
C SER A 555 -12.17 -36.03 4.75
N LYS A 556 -12.72 -34.88 4.39
CA LYS A 556 -14.15 -34.62 4.55
C LYS A 556 -14.79 -34.07 3.29
N PHE A 557 -16.00 -34.54 3.03
CA PHE A 557 -16.94 -34.03 2.05
C PHE A 557 -18.11 -33.44 2.83
N ALA A 558 -18.09 -32.13 3.08
CA ALA A 558 -18.97 -31.49 4.04
C ALA A 558 -19.79 -30.32 3.45
N ALA A 559 -21.09 -30.27 3.72
CA ALA A 559 -21.94 -29.13 3.36
C ALA A 559 -21.93 -28.76 1.85
N ASN A 560 -21.78 -29.74 0.96
CA ASN A 560 -21.83 -29.52 -0.48
C ASN A 560 -23.25 -29.68 -1.03
N ASP A 561 -23.53 -28.98 -2.13
CA ASP A 561 -24.70 -29.20 -2.97
C ASP A 561 -24.31 -30.06 -4.17
N ILE A 562 -24.76 -31.32 -4.21
CA ILE A 562 -24.36 -32.29 -5.23
C ILE A 562 -25.59 -32.83 -5.95
N TYR A 563 -25.84 -32.35 -7.17
CA TYR A 563 -27.13 -32.63 -7.81
C TYR A 563 -27.10 -32.72 -9.31
N ARG A 564 -28.05 -33.45 -9.88
CA ARG A 564 -28.23 -33.55 -11.33
C ARG A 564 -26.99 -34.03 -12.08
N ASN A 565 -26.10 -34.76 -11.41
CA ASN A 565 -24.98 -35.42 -12.08
C ASN A 565 -25.49 -36.66 -12.82
N GLY A 566 -24.81 -37.03 -13.91
CA GLY A 566 -25.25 -38.06 -14.84
C GLY A 566 -25.33 -39.44 -14.22
N ARG A 567 -24.40 -39.78 -13.31
CA ARG A 567 -24.37 -41.05 -12.58
C ARG A 567 -24.48 -40.84 -11.06
N HIS A 568 -23.41 -40.94 -10.27
CA HIS A 568 -23.53 -40.83 -8.82
C HIS A 568 -23.32 -39.40 -8.31
N GLY A 569 -23.84 -39.10 -7.11
CA GLY A 569 -23.43 -37.89 -6.39
C GLY A 569 -21.96 -37.99 -5.95
N LEU A 570 -21.65 -38.99 -5.12
CA LEU A 570 -20.29 -39.41 -4.79
C LEU A 570 -20.08 -40.87 -5.20
N ASN A 571 -18.90 -41.20 -5.71
CA ASN A 571 -18.53 -42.56 -6.07
C ASN A 571 -17.09 -42.89 -5.63
N PHE A 572 -16.96 -43.88 -4.75
CA PHE A 572 -15.68 -44.36 -4.23
C PHE A 572 -15.34 -45.73 -4.82
N VAL A 573 -14.64 -45.74 -5.96
CA VAL A 573 -14.33 -46.98 -6.72
C VAL A 573 -13.26 -47.81 -6.01
N SER A 574 -12.17 -47.16 -5.61
CA SER A 574 -10.98 -47.79 -5.04
C SER A 574 -10.25 -46.80 -4.14
N GLY A 575 -9.25 -47.30 -3.38
CA GLY A 575 -8.50 -46.51 -2.43
C GLY A 575 -9.19 -46.44 -1.08
N ASN A 576 -8.99 -47.47 -0.25
CA ASN A 576 -9.67 -47.63 1.04
C ASN A 576 -9.78 -46.31 1.81
N LEU A 577 -11.00 -46.01 2.25
CA LEU A 577 -11.29 -44.81 3.01
C LEU A 577 -10.99 -45.09 4.47
N VAL A 578 -10.23 -44.20 5.10
CA VAL A 578 -9.94 -44.27 6.54
C VAL A 578 -10.17 -42.92 7.17
N ASN A 579 -11.06 -42.87 8.17
CA ASN A 579 -11.41 -41.62 8.85
C ASN A 579 -11.92 -40.55 7.87
N VAL A 580 -12.85 -40.93 6.99
CA VAL A 580 -13.45 -40.03 6.00
C VAL A 580 -14.88 -39.70 6.40
N ASP A 581 -15.21 -38.41 6.44
CA ASP A 581 -16.54 -37.91 6.79
C ASP A 581 -17.29 -37.36 5.57
N ILE A 582 -18.45 -37.92 5.30
CA ILE A 582 -19.41 -37.45 4.29
C ILE A 582 -20.61 -36.89 5.04
N MET A 583 -20.62 -35.58 5.28
CA MET A 583 -21.56 -34.98 6.22
C MET A 583 -22.26 -33.72 5.75
N ASP A 584 -23.49 -33.54 6.20
CA ASP A 584 -24.29 -32.32 5.97
C ASP A 584 -24.44 -31.89 4.51
N ASN A 585 -24.22 -32.80 3.56
CA ASN A 585 -24.36 -32.52 2.14
C ASN A 585 -25.84 -32.56 1.74
N ARG A 586 -26.20 -31.82 0.69
CA ARG A 586 -27.47 -31.97 -0.01
C ARG A 586 -27.22 -32.70 -1.32
N LEU A 587 -27.74 -33.91 -1.44
CA LEU A 587 -27.62 -34.73 -2.64
C LEU A 587 -28.99 -34.94 -3.26
N TRP A 588 -29.19 -34.54 -4.51
CA TRP A 588 -30.47 -34.77 -5.16
C TRP A 588 -30.45 -34.94 -6.67
N ASN A 589 -31.39 -35.74 -7.17
CA ASN A 589 -31.68 -35.91 -8.59
C ASN A 589 -30.42 -36.29 -9.41
N ASN A 590 -29.45 -36.99 -8.81
CA ASN A 590 -28.35 -37.59 -9.57
C ASN A 590 -28.87 -38.81 -10.36
N GLY A 591 -28.05 -39.42 -11.20
CA GLY A 591 -28.43 -40.54 -12.06
C GLY A 591 -29.24 -40.12 -13.28
N ARG A 592 -28.96 -38.93 -13.84
CA ARG A 592 -29.75 -38.38 -14.95
C ARG A 592 -29.55 -39.13 -16.28
N THR A 593 -28.33 -39.57 -16.55
CA THR A 593 -27.94 -40.16 -17.84
C THR A 593 -27.72 -41.67 -17.70
N ASP A 594 -27.16 -42.09 -16.57
CA ASP A 594 -26.89 -43.49 -16.23
C ASP A 594 -27.49 -43.85 -14.87
N ALA A 595 -27.63 -45.15 -14.61
CA ALA A 595 -28.08 -45.65 -13.31
C ALA A 595 -27.16 -45.14 -12.18
N GLY A 596 -27.68 -44.23 -11.37
CA GLY A 596 -26.93 -43.48 -10.38
C GLY A 596 -27.48 -43.62 -8.96
N ASP A 597 -26.64 -43.32 -7.99
CA ASP A 597 -26.93 -43.38 -6.55
C ASP A 597 -26.47 -42.06 -5.92
N ALA A 598 -27.02 -41.67 -4.77
CA ALA A 598 -26.53 -40.45 -4.12
C ALA A 598 -25.08 -40.62 -3.66
N ILE A 599 -24.82 -41.72 -2.95
CA ILE A 599 -23.49 -42.14 -2.51
C ILE A 599 -23.30 -43.59 -2.95
N ALA A 600 -22.30 -43.85 -3.78
CA ALA A 600 -21.89 -45.17 -4.23
C ALA A 600 -20.45 -45.48 -3.82
N GLY A 601 -20.12 -46.75 -3.65
CA GLY A 601 -18.73 -47.15 -3.44
C GLY A 601 -18.48 -48.65 -3.39
N ALA A 602 -17.35 -49.06 -3.93
CA ALA A 602 -16.79 -50.40 -3.83
C ALA A 602 -15.53 -50.46 -2.95
N ALA A 603 -14.96 -49.30 -2.59
CA ALA A 603 -13.83 -49.22 -1.68
C ALA A 603 -14.23 -49.56 -0.24
N ASP A 604 -13.32 -50.20 0.50
CA ASP A 604 -13.51 -50.45 1.93
C ASP A 604 -13.55 -49.12 2.71
N MET A 605 -14.38 -49.08 3.75
CA MET A 605 -14.48 -47.94 4.65
C MET A 605 -14.13 -48.37 6.08
N VAL A 606 -13.21 -47.63 6.70
CA VAL A 606 -12.76 -47.87 8.07
C VAL A 606 -12.88 -46.58 8.88
N LYS A 607 -13.63 -46.59 9.98
CA LYS A 607 -13.85 -45.42 10.84
C LYS A 607 -14.42 -44.21 10.08
N CYS A 608 -15.31 -44.46 9.13
CA CYS A 608 -15.90 -43.41 8.28
C CYS A 608 -17.30 -43.01 8.78
N GLY A 609 -17.71 -41.79 8.47
CA GLY A 609 -19.05 -41.27 8.76
C GLY A 609 -19.79 -40.89 7.49
N ILE A 610 -21.06 -41.27 7.38
CA ILE A 610 -22.03 -40.77 6.40
C ILE A 610 -23.22 -40.23 7.21
N THR A 611 -23.17 -38.94 7.56
CA THR A 611 -24.08 -38.40 8.59
C THR A 611 -24.72 -37.07 8.24
N GLY A 612 -25.95 -36.83 8.72
CA GLY A 612 -26.62 -35.52 8.58
C GLY A 612 -27.05 -35.13 7.17
N ASN A 613 -26.74 -35.94 6.14
CA ASN A 613 -26.97 -35.61 4.74
C ASN A 613 -28.47 -35.51 4.42
N LYS A 614 -28.82 -34.64 3.46
CA LYS A 614 -30.16 -34.55 2.86
C LYS A 614 -30.11 -35.21 1.50
N ILE A 615 -30.62 -36.44 1.42
CA ILE A 615 -30.53 -37.29 0.23
C ILE A 615 -31.91 -37.46 -0.36
N ARG A 616 -32.18 -36.81 -1.49
CA ARG A 616 -33.53 -36.71 -2.02
C ARG A 616 -33.59 -37.00 -3.51
N ASP A 617 -34.69 -37.57 -3.98
CA ASP A 617 -35.13 -37.33 -5.33
C ASP A 617 -36.45 -36.56 -5.28
N THR A 618 -36.53 -35.48 -6.03
CA THR A 618 -37.67 -34.56 -6.03
C THR A 618 -38.47 -34.62 -7.32
N GLN A 619 -38.19 -35.57 -8.19
CA GLN A 619 -38.87 -35.75 -9.47
C GLN A 619 -40.03 -36.75 -9.34
N ASP A 620 -41.02 -36.65 -10.24
CA ASP A 620 -42.13 -37.61 -10.32
C ASP A 620 -41.62 -39.03 -10.65
N THR A 621 -40.63 -39.09 -11.53
CA THR A 621 -39.86 -40.30 -11.84
C THR A 621 -38.46 -40.11 -11.28
N ALA A 622 -38.13 -40.86 -10.23
CA ALA A 622 -36.83 -40.78 -9.60
C ALA A 622 -35.69 -41.16 -10.57
N THR A 623 -34.63 -40.35 -10.59
CA THR A 623 -33.39 -40.63 -11.35
C THR A 623 -32.31 -41.21 -10.42
N GLN A 624 -32.34 -40.84 -9.14
CA GLN A 624 -31.41 -41.34 -8.12
C GLN A 624 -31.96 -42.63 -7.50
N ARG A 625 -31.21 -43.73 -7.58
CA ARG A 625 -31.68 -45.05 -7.14
C ARG A 625 -31.59 -45.26 -5.64
N TYR A 626 -30.39 -45.40 -5.08
CA TYR A 626 -30.19 -45.58 -3.64
C TYR A 626 -29.70 -44.31 -2.97
N PRO A 627 -30.12 -44.02 -1.71
CA PRO A 627 -29.46 -43.02 -0.90
C PRO A 627 -27.98 -43.35 -0.65
N VAL A 628 -27.69 -44.60 -0.28
CA VAL A 628 -26.34 -45.12 -0.04
C VAL A 628 -26.26 -46.55 -0.59
N ASN A 629 -25.28 -46.80 -1.47
CA ASN A 629 -25.04 -48.08 -2.12
C ASN A 629 -23.55 -48.47 -1.99
N LEU A 630 -23.22 -49.35 -1.04
CA LEU A 630 -21.84 -49.71 -0.70
C LEU A 630 -21.62 -51.23 -0.78
N SER A 631 -20.61 -51.64 -1.54
CA SER A 631 -20.23 -53.04 -1.70
C SER A 631 -18.88 -53.42 -1.07
N GLY A 632 -18.05 -52.44 -0.72
CA GLY A 632 -16.80 -52.65 0.03
C GLY A 632 -17.03 -53.07 1.49
N ALA A 633 -16.00 -53.57 2.16
CA ALA A 633 -16.09 -53.92 3.58
C ALA A 633 -16.20 -52.65 4.44
N LEU A 634 -17.12 -52.68 5.41
CA LEU A 634 -17.40 -51.57 6.32
C LEU A 634 -16.98 -51.96 7.73
N THR A 635 -16.05 -51.21 8.31
CA THR A 635 -15.56 -51.43 9.68
C THR A 635 -15.65 -50.13 10.47
N ASP A 636 -16.33 -50.16 11.62
CA ASP A 636 -16.51 -48.97 12.47
C ASP A 636 -17.11 -47.78 11.69
N THR A 637 -18.06 -48.05 10.80
CA THR A 637 -18.67 -47.03 9.91
C THR A 637 -20.04 -46.61 10.45
N ASP A 638 -20.27 -45.31 10.56
CA ASP A 638 -21.55 -44.73 10.95
C ASP A 638 -22.31 -44.17 9.74
N ILE A 639 -23.53 -44.63 9.52
CA ILE A 639 -24.44 -44.19 8.47
C ILE A 639 -25.74 -43.73 9.13
N SER A 640 -25.70 -42.61 9.86
CA SER A 640 -26.81 -42.18 10.72
C SER A 640 -27.29 -40.76 10.44
N PHE A 641 -28.52 -40.45 10.83
CA PHE A 641 -29.09 -39.09 10.75
C PHE A 641 -29.23 -38.53 9.32
N ASN A 642 -29.27 -39.40 8.29
CA ASN A 642 -29.49 -38.98 6.91
C ASN A 642 -30.99 -38.94 6.60
N HIS A 643 -31.45 -37.84 6.00
CA HIS A 643 -32.83 -37.72 5.55
C HIS A 643 -32.95 -38.20 4.11
N CYS A 644 -33.57 -39.36 3.91
CA CYS A 644 -33.56 -40.12 2.66
C CYS A 644 -34.98 -40.23 2.08
N VAL A 645 -35.31 -39.51 1.02
CA VAL A 645 -36.70 -39.43 0.49
C VAL A 645 -36.74 -39.47 -1.03
N GLY A 646 -37.68 -40.23 -1.60
CA GLY A 646 -38.03 -40.16 -3.02
C GLY A 646 -37.10 -40.91 -3.98
N ASN A 647 -35.99 -41.47 -3.51
CA ASN A 647 -35.09 -42.27 -4.34
C ASN A 647 -35.80 -43.53 -4.88
N ALA A 648 -35.44 -44.00 -6.09
CA ALA A 648 -36.14 -45.11 -6.74
C ALA A 648 -36.13 -46.41 -5.89
N GLN A 649 -35.04 -46.62 -5.16
CA GLN A 649 -34.85 -47.68 -4.19
C GLN A 649 -34.45 -47.02 -2.87
N ASN A 650 -35.45 -46.48 -2.15
CA ASN A 650 -35.25 -45.64 -0.98
C ASN A 650 -34.85 -46.43 0.30
N THR A 651 -33.79 -47.24 0.21
CA THR A 651 -33.24 -48.10 1.27
C THR A 651 -31.71 -48.03 1.26
N LEU A 652 -31.03 -48.35 2.36
CA LEU A 652 -29.57 -48.51 2.35
C LEU A 652 -29.22 -49.86 1.68
N ASN A 653 -28.37 -49.86 0.65
CA ASN A 653 -27.88 -51.07 0.01
C ASN A 653 -26.44 -51.34 0.44
N LEU A 654 -26.24 -52.21 1.44
CA LEU A 654 -24.93 -52.53 2.02
C LEU A 654 -24.63 -54.02 1.83
N THR A 655 -23.82 -54.36 0.83
CA THR A 655 -23.58 -55.78 0.45
C THR A 655 -22.24 -56.34 0.90
N GLY A 656 -21.28 -55.48 1.27
CA GLY A 656 -19.98 -55.89 1.78
C GLY A 656 -20.04 -56.37 3.24
N THR A 657 -18.93 -56.92 3.74
CA THR A 657 -18.81 -57.35 5.14
C THR A 657 -19.03 -56.16 6.09
N GLN A 658 -19.92 -56.30 7.06
CA GLN A 658 -20.23 -55.24 8.02
C GLN A 658 -19.70 -55.61 9.41
N THR A 659 -18.78 -54.80 9.95
CA THR A 659 -18.21 -54.97 11.30
C THR A 659 -18.43 -53.69 12.10
N ARG A 660 -19.30 -53.75 13.12
CA ARG A 660 -19.66 -52.60 13.98
C ARG A 660 -20.15 -51.39 13.16
N VAL A 661 -21.02 -51.65 12.20
CA VAL A 661 -21.68 -50.62 11.38
C VAL A 661 -22.93 -50.14 12.11
N THR A 662 -23.17 -48.83 12.11
CA THR A 662 -24.36 -48.22 12.71
C THR A 662 -25.18 -47.50 11.64
N THR A 663 -26.52 -47.60 11.74
CA THR A 663 -27.47 -47.08 10.73
C THR A 663 -28.63 -46.31 11.36
N ILE A 664 -28.38 -45.60 12.46
CA ILE A 664 -29.39 -45.05 13.36
C ILE A 664 -30.08 -43.82 12.73
N ASN A 665 -31.42 -43.77 12.83
CA ASN A 665 -32.23 -42.59 12.48
C ASN A 665 -32.00 -42.04 11.06
N ASN A 666 -32.30 -42.84 10.04
CA ASN A 666 -32.29 -42.37 8.65
C ASN A 666 -33.73 -42.16 8.14
N PRO A 667 -34.46 -41.10 8.53
CA PRO A 667 -35.88 -40.97 8.22
C PRO A 667 -36.14 -41.00 6.71
N GLY A 668 -37.21 -41.73 6.34
CA GLY A 668 -37.69 -41.89 4.98
C GLY A 668 -37.27 -43.22 4.33
N ILE A 669 -36.23 -43.90 4.83
CA ILE A 669 -36.00 -45.31 4.49
C ILE A 669 -36.92 -46.21 5.32
N ALA A 670 -37.34 -47.35 4.75
CA ALA A 670 -38.11 -48.39 5.44
C ALA A 670 -37.23 -49.31 6.27
#